data_AF-K9VZF0-F1
#
_entry.id   AF-K9VZF0-F1
#
_cell.length_a   1.000
_cell.length_b   1.000
_cell.length_c   1.000
_cell.angle_alpha   90.00
_cell.angle_beta   90.00
_cell.angle_gamma   90.00
#
_symmetry.space_group_name_H-M   'P 1'
#
loop_
_entity.id
_entity.type
_entity.pdbx_description
1 polymer ?
#
loop_
_entity_poly.entity_id
_entity_poly.type
_entity_poly.pdbx_seq_one_letter_code
_entity_poly.pdbx_strand_id
1 'polypeptide(L)'
;MTENPSRVTTKGDVLGVAGTNAGTVNITYISRTSSDTEIHARKLNKSSPYKGLVKFDADDKDKFFGRDHWIIELTDYLEKNNVLLLLGASGSGKSSLIQAGLIPKLKEQHGYEELVNLTFVPDINAFESFYVCLKPRYGQSEAKLAQAVKEDTLVKVVQSLKQDAQWLIFIDQFEELFTRTPKTERDIFIKSLIQLIENSDASVKIILTMRADFLDRLSPYPDLGKVHDRYSRMLTEMDDIDLRLAIAEPAARNGVTFEQGLIDQIIADFHQQAGSLPLLQYTLNLLWKNDDIQDQVLNSKTYQNLGGLTGALQQQANKIYNQFNEQQKKAAEQIFIGLIELVGKEPVSRRADKPIFEQDGTQKEVLYKLIDNRLLVSKIEDGKAKVEVAHEALLRSWKVLQDLIRYKEEIIVLRNRLSADAKEWDELRKQDPRKAINALILNVPKLTKIINLAKEKSLPNLDALTTEFIQASIKYQNQVQKIEAERKQREVSTELSLANSLGRYSSSLFDTHHELEAFVEAIKAGKILHKHKATDGQVISALFKIVVEGREYNRLEGHDNYVISVSFSPDGKTLASSSADCTIKLWDVETGKEIRTLTGHEDSVSSVSFSPDGKTLASGSSDKTIKLWDIGLDSLMKLSWDRVRNYLTYNPNVSESDRHLCDGIGTEK
;
A
#
# COMPACT_ATOMS: atom_id res chain seq x y z
N MET A 1 39.10 -46.29 53.45
CA MET A 1 38.51 -45.01 53.87
C MET A 1 37.90 -44.39 52.61
N THR A 2 36.81 -44.91 52.06
CA THR A 2 35.39 -44.67 52.42
C THR A 2 35.08 -43.20 52.71
N GLU A 3 34.72 -42.46 51.66
CA GLU A 3 33.83 -41.30 51.78
C GLU A 3 32.62 -41.50 50.86
N ASN A 4 31.45 -41.34 51.47
CA ASN A 4 30.11 -41.55 50.92
C ASN A 4 29.76 -40.57 49.80
N PRO A 5 29.01 -40.98 48.77
CA PRO A 5 28.28 -40.06 47.91
C PRO A 5 27.06 -39.52 48.67
N SER A 6 27.00 -38.19 48.78
CA SER A 6 25.89 -37.43 49.34
C SER A 6 24.57 -37.77 48.66
N ARG A 7 23.62 -38.24 49.47
CA ARG A 7 22.18 -38.35 49.19
C ARG A 7 21.67 -37.08 48.49
N VAL A 8 21.25 -37.23 47.24
CA VAL A 8 20.31 -36.30 46.61
C VAL A 8 19.02 -36.34 47.42
N THR A 9 18.64 -35.20 47.97
CA THR A 9 17.44 -35.02 48.78
C THR A 9 16.20 -35.29 47.95
N THR A 10 15.58 -36.44 48.20
CA THR A 10 14.21 -36.79 47.82
C THR A 10 13.24 -35.96 48.64
N LYS A 11 12.73 -34.85 48.08
CA LYS A 11 11.47 -34.20 48.48
C LYS A 11 11.10 -33.16 47.42
N GLY A 12 10.09 -33.48 46.61
CA GLY A 12 9.46 -32.53 45.70
C GLY A 12 8.37 -31.76 46.44
N ASP A 13 8.77 -30.81 47.29
CA ASP A 13 7.85 -29.87 47.92
C ASP A 13 7.64 -28.70 46.94
N VAL A 14 6.40 -28.49 46.47
CA VAL A 14 6.03 -27.24 45.78
C VAL A 14 5.88 -26.16 46.84
N LEU A 15 6.91 -25.35 47.05
CA LEU A 15 6.87 -24.22 47.98
C LEU A 15 6.02 -23.09 47.36
N GLY A 16 4.85 -22.84 47.95
CA GLY A 16 4.04 -21.66 47.64
C GLY A 16 4.80 -20.38 48.00
N VAL A 17 4.81 -19.39 47.10
CA VAL A 17 5.34 -18.06 47.39
C VAL A 17 4.53 -17.43 48.51
N ALA A 18 5.27 -16.81 49.44
CA ALA A 18 4.81 -16.36 50.75
C ALA A 18 3.48 -15.60 50.72
N GLY A 19 2.49 -16.12 51.46
CA GLY A 19 1.36 -15.31 51.90
C GLY A 19 -0.03 -15.93 51.82
N THR A 20 -0.24 -17.23 52.01
CA THR A 20 -1.49 -17.76 52.60
C THR A 20 -1.32 -19.24 52.97
N ASN A 21 -1.90 -19.66 54.10
CA ASN A 21 -2.00 -21.06 54.53
C ASN A 21 -2.73 -21.91 53.47
N ALA A 22 -2.00 -22.55 52.56
CA ALA A 22 -2.52 -23.57 51.65
C ALA A 22 -1.73 -24.86 51.85
N GLY A 23 -2.44 -25.96 52.08
CA GLY A 23 -1.86 -27.26 52.36
C GLY A 23 -0.97 -27.76 51.24
N THR A 24 0.15 -28.39 51.60
CA THR A 24 1.07 -29.06 50.67
C THR A 24 0.32 -30.18 49.95
N VAL A 25 -0.01 -29.97 48.68
CA VAL A 25 -0.52 -31.03 47.81
C VAL A 25 0.69 -31.85 47.35
N ASN A 26 0.87 -33.04 47.92
CA ASN A 26 1.88 -34.00 47.45
C ASN A 26 1.40 -34.62 46.15
N ILE A 27 1.86 -34.07 45.02
CA ILE A 27 1.66 -34.70 43.71
C ILE A 27 2.83 -35.67 43.47
N THR A 28 2.54 -36.97 43.42
CA THR A 28 3.54 -38.00 43.15
C THR A 28 3.62 -38.26 41.64
N TYR A 29 4.78 -38.03 41.05
CA TYR A 29 5.02 -38.23 39.61
C TYR A 29 5.77 -39.52 39.34
N ILE A 30 5.24 -40.33 38.43
CA ILE A 30 5.81 -41.62 38.05
C ILE A 30 7.25 -41.45 37.54
N SER A 31 7.45 -40.43 36.69
CA SER A 31 8.75 -40.09 36.10
C SER A 31 9.84 -39.73 37.12
N ARG A 32 9.49 -39.45 38.38
CA ARG A 32 10.44 -39.12 39.45
C ARG A 32 10.59 -40.21 40.51
N THR A 33 9.55 -41.02 40.71
CA THR A 33 9.52 -41.98 41.82
C THR A 33 9.71 -43.43 41.41
N SER A 34 9.48 -43.77 40.14
CA SER A 34 9.66 -45.12 39.62
C SER A 34 11.02 -45.32 38.95
N SER A 35 11.59 -46.51 39.07
CA SER A 35 12.73 -46.92 38.25
C SER A 35 12.31 -47.20 36.80
N ASP A 36 13.26 -47.19 35.87
CA ASP A 36 13.00 -47.54 34.46
C ASP A 36 12.32 -48.91 34.34
N THR A 37 12.77 -49.91 35.13
CA THR A 37 12.14 -51.24 35.17
C THR A 37 10.66 -51.22 35.58
N GLU A 38 10.28 -50.36 36.52
CA GLU A 38 8.88 -50.18 36.93
C GLU A 38 8.06 -49.44 35.87
N ILE A 39 8.69 -48.51 35.13
CA ILE A 39 8.08 -47.84 33.99
C ILE A 39 7.81 -48.83 32.87
N HIS A 40 8.81 -49.62 32.48
CA HIS A 40 8.71 -50.60 31.41
C HIS A 40 7.71 -51.74 31.68
N ALA A 41 7.43 -52.03 32.96
CA ALA A 41 6.40 -52.99 33.35
C ALA A 41 4.97 -52.51 33.05
N ARG A 42 4.75 -51.22 32.78
CA ARG A 42 3.43 -50.67 32.43
C ARG A 42 3.04 -51.04 31.01
N LYS A 43 1.73 -51.09 30.74
CA LYS A 43 1.22 -51.42 29.41
C LYS A 43 1.62 -50.33 28.40
N LEU A 44 2.44 -50.72 27.42
CA LEU A 44 2.78 -49.84 26.30
C LEU A 44 1.53 -49.47 25.50
N ASN A 45 1.25 -48.18 25.40
CA ASN A 45 0.25 -47.65 24.49
C ASN A 45 0.92 -47.25 23.18
N LYS A 46 0.46 -47.76 22.03
CA LYS A 46 1.02 -47.36 20.73
C LYS A 46 0.64 -45.93 20.33
N SER A 47 -0.42 -45.39 20.92
CA SER A 47 -0.91 -44.03 20.65
C SER A 47 -0.01 -43.03 21.36
N SER A 48 0.45 -41.99 20.65
CA SER A 48 1.26 -40.95 21.28
C SER A 48 0.48 -40.20 22.36
N PRO A 49 1.06 -39.98 23.56
CA PRO A 49 0.44 -39.17 24.59
C PRO A 49 0.55 -37.66 24.31
N TYR A 50 1.40 -37.26 23.36
CA TYR A 50 1.59 -35.87 22.96
C TYR A 50 0.60 -35.46 21.86
N LYS A 51 -0.09 -34.33 22.05
CA LYS A 51 -1.19 -33.88 21.17
C LYS A 51 -0.72 -33.22 19.87
N GLY A 52 0.58 -33.00 19.71
CA GLY A 52 1.14 -32.27 18.58
C GLY A 52 0.74 -30.80 18.59
N LEU A 53 0.27 -30.28 17.45
CA LEU A 53 -0.18 -28.89 17.31
C LEU A 53 -1.63 -28.65 17.80
N VAL A 54 -2.28 -29.67 18.37
CA VAL A 54 -3.64 -29.55 18.89
C VAL A 54 -3.57 -29.18 20.37
N LYS A 55 -4.45 -28.29 20.82
CA LYS A 55 -4.60 -27.99 22.25
C LYS A 55 -5.09 -29.21 23.03
N PHE A 56 -4.76 -29.27 24.32
CA PHE A 56 -5.38 -30.20 25.25
C PHE A 56 -6.78 -29.72 25.61
N ASP A 57 -7.75 -30.64 25.58
CA ASP A 57 -9.14 -30.41 26.00
C ASP A 57 -9.38 -31.07 27.37
N ALA A 58 -10.59 -30.95 27.93
CA ALA A 58 -10.91 -31.46 29.27
C ALA A 58 -10.71 -32.98 29.46
N ASP A 59 -10.86 -33.76 28.39
CA ASP A 59 -10.66 -35.21 28.42
C ASP A 59 -9.17 -35.61 28.40
N ASP A 60 -8.26 -34.67 28.15
CA ASP A 60 -6.82 -34.92 28.11
C ASP A 60 -6.12 -34.63 29.45
N LYS A 61 -6.87 -34.50 30.56
CA LYS A 61 -6.30 -34.18 31.88
C LYS A 61 -5.14 -35.11 32.28
N ASP A 62 -5.23 -36.39 31.93
CA ASP A 62 -4.21 -37.40 32.28
C ASP A 62 -2.94 -37.34 31.40
N LYS A 63 -2.91 -36.43 30.43
CA LYS A 63 -1.78 -36.17 29.52
C LYS A 63 -1.15 -34.79 29.74
N PHE A 64 -1.76 -33.94 30.57
CA PHE A 64 -1.38 -32.55 30.75
C PHE A 64 -0.61 -32.37 32.08
N PHE A 65 0.67 -32.01 31.99
CA PHE A 65 1.57 -31.90 33.16
C PHE A 65 2.46 -30.65 33.07
N GLY A 66 3.11 -30.31 34.19
CA GLY A 66 4.04 -29.18 34.27
C GLY A 66 3.35 -27.83 34.47
N ARG A 67 2.06 -27.83 34.83
CA ARG A 67 1.32 -26.60 35.16
C ARG A 67 0.56 -26.74 36.48
N ASP A 68 0.97 -27.67 37.33
CA ASP A 68 0.28 -28.01 38.56
C ASP A 68 0.20 -26.81 39.53
N HIS A 69 1.28 -26.04 39.65
CA HIS A 69 1.28 -24.82 40.46
C HIS A 69 0.22 -23.81 39.98
N TRP A 70 0.16 -23.57 38.68
CA TRP A 70 -0.85 -22.69 38.07
C TRP A 70 -2.27 -23.22 38.25
N ILE A 71 -2.49 -24.54 38.14
CA ILE A 71 -3.82 -25.13 38.38
C ILE A 71 -4.25 -24.85 39.82
N ILE A 72 -3.38 -25.10 40.79
CA ILE A 72 -3.67 -24.86 42.22
C ILE A 72 -3.93 -23.37 42.48
N GLU A 73 -3.04 -22.49 42.02
CA GLU A 73 -3.16 -21.04 42.22
C GLU A 73 -4.47 -20.49 41.63
N LEU A 74 -4.80 -20.88 40.39
CA LEU A 74 -6.01 -20.40 39.72
C LEU A 74 -7.28 -21.00 40.33
N THR A 75 -7.22 -22.24 40.83
CA THR A 75 -8.32 -22.83 41.60
C THR A 75 -8.58 -22.02 42.87
N ASP A 76 -7.55 -21.79 43.70
CA ASP A 76 -7.66 -21.02 44.95
C ASP A 76 -8.12 -19.58 44.69
N TYR A 77 -7.67 -18.99 43.58
CA TYR A 77 -8.07 -17.65 43.16
C TYR A 77 -9.58 -17.60 42.81
N LEU A 78 -10.08 -18.61 42.09
CA LEU A 78 -11.48 -18.72 41.69
C LEU A 78 -12.41 -19.14 42.84
N GLU A 79 -11.89 -19.59 43.98
CA GLU A 79 -12.69 -19.71 45.21
C GLU A 79 -13.05 -18.34 45.80
N LYS A 80 -12.19 -17.33 45.57
CA LYS A 80 -12.34 -15.97 46.11
C LYS A 80 -12.90 -14.97 45.11
N ASN A 81 -12.83 -15.28 43.81
CA ASN A 81 -13.20 -14.38 42.72
C ASN A 81 -14.01 -15.11 41.65
N ASN A 82 -14.99 -14.42 41.09
CA ASN A 82 -15.82 -14.97 40.02
C ASN A 82 -15.24 -14.70 38.62
N VAL A 83 -14.22 -13.85 38.51
CA VAL A 83 -13.68 -13.41 37.21
C VAL A 83 -12.16 -13.61 37.16
N LEU A 84 -11.70 -14.19 36.06
CA LEU A 84 -10.28 -14.37 35.74
C LEU A 84 -10.01 -13.92 34.29
N LEU A 85 -9.06 -13.00 34.11
CA LEU A 85 -8.49 -12.68 32.81
C LEU A 85 -7.06 -13.23 32.73
N LEU A 86 -6.87 -14.38 32.07
CA LEU A 86 -5.57 -15.00 31.91
C LEU A 86 -4.86 -14.49 30.65
N LEU A 87 -3.78 -13.74 30.87
CA LEU A 87 -2.92 -13.15 29.84
C LEU A 87 -1.69 -14.02 29.57
N GLY A 88 -1.10 -13.92 28.38
CA GLY A 88 0.17 -14.57 28.08
C GLY A 88 0.47 -14.62 26.58
N ALA A 89 1.69 -15.01 26.22
CA ALA A 89 2.13 -15.09 24.83
C ALA A 89 1.32 -16.10 23.98
N SER A 90 1.35 -15.94 22.65
CA SER A 90 0.82 -16.92 21.70
C SER A 90 1.50 -18.28 21.92
N GLY A 91 0.71 -19.36 22.02
CA GLY A 91 1.25 -20.71 22.26
C GLY A 91 1.72 -21.01 23.69
N SER A 92 1.56 -20.10 24.68
CA SER A 92 2.00 -20.34 26.07
C SER A 92 1.18 -21.40 26.84
N GLY A 93 0.13 -21.95 26.23
CA GLY A 93 -0.70 -23.01 26.81
C GLY A 93 -1.93 -22.53 27.58
N LYS A 94 -2.32 -21.25 27.50
CA LYS A 94 -3.50 -20.68 28.20
C LYS A 94 -4.75 -21.54 28.07
N SER A 95 -5.17 -21.83 26.84
CA SER A 95 -6.38 -22.62 26.58
C SER A 95 -6.27 -24.03 27.16
N SER A 96 -5.11 -24.67 27.04
CA SER A 96 -4.88 -26.01 27.58
C SER A 96 -4.84 -26.03 29.10
N LEU A 97 -4.25 -25.02 29.73
CA LEU A 97 -4.27 -24.85 31.20
C LEU A 97 -5.70 -24.78 31.73
N ILE A 98 -6.55 -23.96 31.09
CA ILE A 98 -7.94 -23.84 31.51
C ILE A 98 -8.71 -25.13 31.23
N GLN A 99 -8.60 -25.69 30.02
CA GLN A 99 -9.42 -26.84 29.61
C GLN A 99 -9.00 -28.16 30.23
N ALA A 100 -7.72 -28.51 30.19
CA ALA A 100 -7.22 -29.80 30.66
C ALA A 100 -6.76 -29.80 32.12
N GLY A 101 -6.50 -28.61 32.70
CA GLY A 101 -6.10 -28.45 34.10
C GLY A 101 -7.23 -27.94 34.98
N LEU A 102 -7.56 -26.65 34.83
CA LEU A 102 -8.43 -25.92 35.77
C LEU A 102 -9.87 -26.43 35.77
N ILE A 103 -10.50 -26.61 34.60
CA ILE A 103 -11.89 -27.06 34.49
C ILE A 103 -12.09 -28.46 35.12
N PRO A 104 -11.27 -29.48 34.79
CA PRO A 104 -11.33 -30.78 35.46
C PRO A 104 -11.16 -30.68 36.97
N LYS A 105 -10.22 -29.84 37.45
CA LYS A 105 -9.98 -29.65 38.88
C LYS A 105 -11.19 -29.05 39.60
N LEU A 106 -11.85 -28.05 39.00
CA LEU A 106 -13.06 -27.44 39.54
C LEU A 106 -14.25 -28.42 39.53
N LYS A 107 -14.37 -29.26 38.49
CA LYS A 107 -15.39 -30.33 38.46
C LYS A 107 -15.17 -31.38 39.53
N GLU A 108 -13.92 -31.71 39.86
CA GLU A 108 -13.59 -32.62 40.96
C GLU A 108 -13.96 -32.04 42.33
N GLN A 109 -13.79 -30.74 42.55
CA GLN A 109 -14.13 -30.08 43.81
C GLN A 109 -15.64 -29.87 44.01
N HIS A 110 -16.36 -29.49 42.96
CA HIS A 110 -17.78 -29.12 43.03
C HIS A 110 -18.74 -30.23 42.56
N GLY A 111 -18.23 -31.39 42.14
CA GLY A 111 -19.03 -32.47 41.55
C GLY A 111 -19.23 -32.28 40.05
N TYR A 112 -19.02 -33.35 39.28
CA TYR A 112 -19.00 -33.32 37.81
C TYR A 112 -20.33 -32.91 37.15
N GLU A 113 -21.46 -33.12 37.84
CA GLU A 113 -22.82 -32.86 37.35
C GLU A 113 -23.31 -31.42 37.62
N GLU A 114 -22.75 -30.74 38.63
CA GLU A 114 -23.25 -29.44 39.11
C GLU A 114 -22.68 -28.24 38.36
N LEU A 115 -21.50 -28.40 37.73
CA LEU A 115 -20.81 -27.33 37.00
C LEU A 115 -21.06 -27.39 35.49
N VAL A 116 -21.89 -26.49 34.99
CA VAL A 116 -22.15 -26.29 33.56
C VAL A 116 -21.00 -25.50 32.95
N ASN A 117 -20.16 -26.18 32.17
CA ASN A 117 -19.07 -25.55 31.41
C ASN A 117 -19.57 -25.06 30.05
N LEU A 118 -19.48 -23.75 29.81
CA LEU A 118 -19.81 -23.08 28.57
C LEU A 118 -18.55 -22.48 27.97
N THR A 119 -17.91 -23.20 27.05
CA THR A 119 -16.70 -22.76 26.36
C THR A 119 -16.99 -22.29 24.94
N PHE A 120 -16.54 -21.09 24.59
CA PHE A 120 -16.60 -20.58 23.21
C PHE A 120 -15.43 -19.64 22.90
N VAL A 121 -15.19 -19.43 21.60
CA VAL A 121 -14.27 -18.41 21.09
C VAL A 121 -15.10 -17.37 20.36
N PRO A 122 -14.96 -16.06 20.65
CA PRO A 122 -15.66 -15.03 19.90
C PRO A 122 -15.31 -15.06 18.40
N ASP A 123 -16.31 -14.81 17.57
CA ASP A 123 -16.16 -14.75 16.12
C ASP A 123 -16.76 -13.43 15.59
N ILE A 124 -17.12 -13.37 14.31
CA ILE A 124 -17.79 -12.23 13.66
C ILE A 124 -19.01 -11.80 14.46
N ASN A 125 -19.77 -12.76 15.02
CA ASN A 125 -20.87 -12.50 15.93
C ASN A 125 -20.65 -13.22 17.27
N ALA A 126 -20.32 -12.47 18.33
CA ALA A 126 -19.96 -13.05 19.62
C ALA A 126 -21.17 -13.62 20.39
N PHE A 127 -22.36 -13.06 20.14
CA PHE A 127 -23.62 -13.56 20.68
C PHE A 127 -24.00 -14.92 20.09
N GLU A 128 -23.76 -15.11 18.79
CA GLU A 128 -23.95 -16.38 18.09
C GLU A 128 -22.95 -17.43 18.58
N SER A 129 -21.68 -17.06 18.80
CA SER A 129 -20.70 -17.96 19.41
C SER A 129 -21.16 -18.48 20.77
N PHE A 130 -21.77 -17.61 21.59
CA PHE A 130 -22.34 -18.00 22.88
C PHE A 130 -23.60 -18.87 22.72
N TYR A 131 -24.50 -18.52 21.80
CA TYR A 131 -25.67 -19.33 21.46
C TYR A 131 -25.29 -20.77 21.03
N VAL A 132 -24.31 -20.92 20.13
CA VAL A 132 -23.83 -22.22 19.65
C VAL A 132 -23.33 -23.10 20.81
N CYS A 133 -22.67 -22.48 21.80
CA CYS A 133 -22.20 -23.17 23.00
C CYS A 133 -23.35 -23.68 23.90
N LEU A 134 -24.51 -23.01 23.89
CA LEU A 134 -25.68 -23.39 24.70
C LEU A 134 -26.48 -24.55 24.07
N LYS A 135 -26.50 -24.66 22.74
CA LYS A 135 -27.33 -25.64 21.99
C LYS A 135 -27.17 -27.11 22.41
N PRO A 136 -25.99 -27.63 22.80
CA PRO A 136 -25.85 -29.01 23.23
C PRO A 136 -26.62 -29.32 24.52
N ARG A 137 -26.98 -28.31 25.31
CA ARG A 137 -27.58 -28.47 26.64
C ARG A 137 -28.99 -27.88 26.76
N TYR A 138 -29.30 -26.82 26.02
CA TYR A 138 -30.59 -26.11 26.08
C TYR A 138 -31.35 -26.22 24.76
N GLY A 139 -32.69 -26.23 24.83
CA GLY A 139 -33.54 -26.32 23.64
C GLY A 139 -33.33 -25.15 22.70
N GLN A 140 -33.53 -25.34 21.39
CA GLN A 140 -33.28 -24.29 20.40
C GLN A 140 -34.06 -23.00 20.69
N SER A 141 -35.31 -23.11 21.15
CA SER A 141 -36.15 -21.96 21.53
C SER A 141 -35.63 -21.22 22.77
N GLU A 142 -35.05 -21.94 23.72
CA GLU A 142 -34.47 -21.40 24.95
C GLU A 142 -33.11 -20.76 24.68
N ALA A 143 -32.22 -21.43 23.96
CA ALA A 143 -30.91 -20.86 23.65
C ALA A 143 -31.03 -19.59 22.78
N LYS A 144 -32.09 -19.45 21.98
CA LYS A 144 -32.30 -18.33 21.04
C LYS A 144 -32.19 -16.94 21.67
N LEU A 145 -32.47 -16.79 22.97
CA LEU A 145 -32.32 -15.49 23.63
C LEU A 145 -30.87 -14.99 23.66
N ALA A 146 -29.87 -15.89 23.55
CA ALA A 146 -28.46 -15.52 23.42
C ALA A 146 -28.13 -14.84 22.09
N GLN A 147 -28.95 -14.98 21.04
CA GLN A 147 -28.73 -14.33 19.73
C GLN A 147 -29.12 -12.85 19.70
N ALA A 148 -29.76 -12.34 20.75
CA ALA A 148 -30.15 -10.94 20.81
C ALA A 148 -28.91 -10.04 20.95
N VAL A 149 -28.67 -9.15 19.99
CA VAL A 149 -27.57 -8.18 20.07
C VAL A 149 -28.02 -6.98 20.91
N LYS A 150 -28.00 -7.14 22.24
CA LYS A 150 -28.37 -6.13 23.25
C LYS A 150 -27.42 -6.13 24.43
N GLU A 151 -27.34 -5.00 25.12
CA GLU A 151 -26.44 -4.85 26.28
C GLU A 151 -26.83 -5.77 27.45
N ASP A 152 -28.10 -6.14 27.60
CA ASP A 152 -28.56 -6.99 28.72
C ASP A 152 -28.64 -8.50 28.39
N THR A 153 -28.20 -8.90 27.21
CA THR A 153 -28.41 -10.28 26.71
C THR A 153 -27.74 -11.34 27.59
N LEU A 154 -26.45 -11.22 27.93
CA LEU A 154 -25.77 -12.25 28.71
C LEU A 154 -26.38 -12.42 30.11
N VAL A 155 -26.77 -11.31 30.74
CA VAL A 155 -27.47 -11.29 32.04
C VAL A 155 -28.80 -12.01 31.94
N LYS A 156 -29.60 -11.72 30.90
CA LYS A 156 -30.88 -12.40 30.65
C LYS A 156 -30.72 -13.88 30.40
N VAL A 157 -29.67 -14.29 29.68
CA VAL A 157 -29.36 -15.70 29.46
C VAL A 157 -29.11 -16.42 30.78
N VAL A 158 -28.23 -15.86 31.60
CA VAL A 158 -27.91 -16.42 32.91
C VAL A 158 -29.16 -16.49 33.79
N GLN A 159 -29.92 -15.40 33.91
CA GLN A 159 -31.15 -15.37 34.73
C GLN A 159 -32.23 -16.36 34.26
N SER A 160 -32.33 -16.61 32.95
CA SER A 160 -33.37 -17.48 32.39
C SER A 160 -32.98 -18.96 32.39
N LEU A 161 -31.71 -19.30 32.16
CA LEU A 161 -31.28 -20.68 31.88
C LEU A 161 -30.44 -21.32 32.99
N LYS A 162 -29.81 -20.52 33.86
CA LYS A 162 -28.89 -21.06 34.88
C LYS A 162 -29.61 -21.84 35.96
N GLN A 163 -30.75 -21.33 36.43
CA GLN A 163 -31.46 -21.86 37.60
C GLN A 163 -30.49 -22.00 38.78
N ASP A 164 -30.49 -23.14 39.48
CA ASP A 164 -29.63 -23.41 40.63
C ASP A 164 -28.23 -23.94 40.25
N ALA A 165 -27.94 -24.16 38.96
CA ALA A 165 -26.67 -24.72 38.51
C ALA A 165 -25.51 -23.75 38.66
N GLN A 166 -24.29 -24.27 38.87
CA GLN A 166 -23.07 -23.48 38.80
C GLN A 166 -22.65 -23.33 37.34
N TRP A 167 -22.38 -22.11 36.88
CA TRP A 167 -21.94 -21.87 35.50
C TRP A 167 -20.47 -21.47 35.47
N LEU A 168 -19.70 -22.07 34.56
CA LEU A 168 -18.38 -21.61 34.17
C LEU A 168 -18.43 -21.20 32.72
N ILE A 169 -18.38 -19.90 32.47
CA ILE A 169 -18.33 -19.31 31.14
C ILE A 169 -16.86 -19.08 30.80
N PHE A 170 -16.33 -19.88 29.89
CA PHE A 170 -14.98 -19.74 29.39
C PHE A 170 -14.98 -19.14 27.98
N ILE A 171 -14.55 -17.88 27.89
CA ILE A 171 -14.33 -17.15 26.64
C ILE A 171 -12.85 -17.28 26.27
N ASP A 172 -12.55 -18.23 25.39
CA ASP A 172 -11.19 -18.50 24.92
C ASP A 172 -10.82 -17.53 23.78
N GLN A 173 -9.56 -17.09 23.72
CA GLN A 173 -9.07 -16.15 22.68
C GLN A 173 -9.92 -14.87 22.58
N PHE A 174 -10.10 -14.18 23.70
CA PHE A 174 -10.89 -12.95 23.81
C PHE A 174 -10.42 -11.85 22.84
N GLU A 175 -9.15 -11.87 22.43
CA GLU A 175 -8.61 -10.97 21.40
C GLU A 175 -9.37 -11.04 20.07
N GLU A 176 -10.03 -12.16 19.78
CA GLU A 176 -10.78 -12.36 18.55
C GLU A 176 -11.96 -11.38 18.42
N LEU A 177 -12.45 -10.82 19.53
CA LEU A 177 -13.39 -9.70 19.47
C LEU A 177 -12.83 -8.50 18.72
N PHE A 178 -11.56 -8.16 18.95
CA PHE A 178 -10.95 -6.96 18.39
C PHE A 178 -10.54 -7.13 16.93
N THR A 179 -10.31 -8.37 16.51
CA THR A 179 -9.87 -8.73 15.15
C THR A 179 -11.02 -9.14 14.24
N ARG A 180 -12.10 -9.76 14.77
CA ARG A 180 -13.17 -10.40 13.97
C ARG A 180 -14.53 -9.75 14.12
N THR A 181 -14.91 -9.37 15.34
CA THR A 181 -16.25 -8.83 15.60
C THR A 181 -16.35 -7.38 15.12
N PRO A 182 -17.34 -7.03 14.27
CA PRO A 182 -17.58 -5.65 13.86
C PRO A 182 -17.75 -4.74 15.08
N LYS A 183 -17.20 -3.52 15.01
CA LYS A 183 -17.19 -2.58 16.15
C LYS A 183 -18.58 -2.39 16.76
N THR A 184 -19.62 -2.25 15.93
CA THR A 184 -21.01 -2.06 16.39
C THR A 184 -21.50 -3.19 17.28
N GLU A 185 -21.18 -4.44 16.94
CA GLU A 185 -21.60 -5.60 17.73
C GLU A 185 -20.65 -5.83 18.91
N ARG A 186 -19.35 -5.65 18.70
CA ARG A 186 -18.31 -5.76 19.72
C ARG A 186 -18.59 -4.85 20.91
N ASP A 187 -18.94 -3.59 20.65
CA ASP A 187 -19.23 -2.61 21.69
C ASP A 187 -20.43 -3.05 22.55
N ILE A 188 -21.45 -3.66 21.93
CA ILE A 188 -22.64 -4.18 22.63
C ILE A 188 -22.29 -5.43 23.45
N PHE A 189 -21.53 -6.36 22.87
CA PHE A 189 -21.10 -7.58 23.55
C PHE A 189 -20.23 -7.27 24.78
N ILE A 190 -19.26 -6.36 24.65
CA ILE A 190 -18.40 -5.92 25.76
C ILE A 190 -19.26 -5.35 26.89
N LYS A 191 -20.21 -4.45 26.58
CA LYS A 191 -21.13 -3.92 27.61
C LYS A 191 -21.94 -5.02 28.29
N SER A 192 -22.40 -6.01 27.53
CA SER A 192 -23.13 -7.15 28.11
C SER A 192 -22.28 -8.00 29.03
N LEU A 193 -21.02 -8.22 28.67
CA LEU A 193 -20.05 -8.93 29.52
C LEU A 193 -19.75 -8.15 30.80
N ILE A 194 -19.54 -6.84 30.71
CA ILE A 194 -19.34 -5.98 31.89
C ILE A 194 -20.55 -6.02 32.81
N GLN A 195 -21.77 -5.88 32.28
CA GLN A 195 -22.99 -5.99 33.09
C GLN A 195 -23.10 -7.36 33.78
N LEU A 196 -22.72 -8.44 33.09
CA LEU A 196 -22.70 -9.77 33.71
C LEU A 196 -21.67 -9.88 34.84
N ILE A 197 -20.46 -9.33 34.64
CA ILE A 197 -19.41 -9.27 35.68
C ILE A 197 -19.89 -8.47 36.89
N GLU A 198 -20.55 -7.33 36.67
CA GLU A 198 -21.04 -6.44 37.73
C GLU A 198 -22.20 -7.04 38.54
N ASN A 199 -23.03 -7.90 37.94
CA ASN A 199 -24.11 -8.60 38.65
C ASN A 199 -23.60 -9.46 39.83
N SER A 200 -22.32 -9.84 39.83
CA SER A 200 -21.65 -10.47 40.99
C SER A 200 -22.31 -11.76 41.49
N ASP A 201 -22.91 -12.57 40.61
CA ASP A 201 -23.46 -13.88 40.97
C ASP A 201 -22.32 -14.84 41.33
N ALA A 202 -22.24 -15.24 42.60
CA ALA A 202 -21.24 -16.18 43.13
C ALA A 202 -21.25 -17.56 42.45
N SER A 203 -22.37 -17.90 41.81
CA SER A 203 -22.55 -19.15 41.10
C SER A 203 -22.27 -19.07 39.59
N VAL A 204 -21.72 -17.95 39.12
CA VAL A 204 -21.24 -17.76 37.74
C VAL A 204 -19.78 -17.37 37.76
N LYS A 205 -18.91 -18.27 37.29
CA LYS A 205 -17.49 -18.00 37.07
C LYS A 205 -17.25 -17.64 35.60
N ILE A 206 -16.51 -16.56 35.35
CA ILE A 206 -16.19 -16.05 34.02
C ILE A 206 -14.68 -16.07 33.85
N ILE A 207 -14.21 -16.85 32.89
CA ILE A 207 -12.80 -16.98 32.56
C ILE A 207 -12.61 -16.43 31.14
N LEU A 208 -11.67 -15.52 30.99
CA LEU A 208 -11.24 -14.94 29.72
C LEU A 208 -9.78 -15.31 29.50
N THR A 209 -9.41 -15.82 28.34
CA THR A 209 -7.99 -15.89 27.94
C THR A 209 -7.72 -14.85 26.87
N MET A 210 -6.60 -14.14 26.96
CA MET A 210 -6.21 -13.18 25.93
C MET A 210 -4.70 -13.18 25.69
N ARG A 211 -4.26 -12.88 24.48
CA ARG A 211 -2.85 -12.58 24.23
C ARG A 211 -2.43 -11.24 24.87
N ALA A 212 -1.23 -11.20 25.43
CA ALA A 212 -0.72 -10.00 26.13
C ALA A 212 -0.43 -8.82 25.17
N ASP A 213 -0.14 -9.09 23.89
CA ASP A 213 0.11 -8.06 22.87
C ASP A 213 -1.17 -7.35 22.38
N PHE A 214 -2.34 -7.73 22.88
CA PHE A 214 -3.63 -7.09 22.60
C PHE A 214 -4.09 -6.12 23.69
N LEU A 215 -3.27 -5.87 24.72
CA LEU A 215 -3.65 -4.98 25.83
C LEU A 215 -3.93 -3.55 25.38
N ASP A 216 -3.25 -3.06 24.34
CA ASP A 216 -3.50 -1.74 23.74
C ASP A 216 -4.94 -1.60 23.20
N ARG A 217 -5.54 -2.70 22.74
CA ARG A 217 -6.91 -2.74 22.22
C ARG A 217 -7.97 -2.52 23.31
N LEU A 218 -7.61 -2.63 24.58
CA LEU A 218 -8.50 -2.33 25.70
C LEU A 218 -8.63 -0.81 25.94
N SER A 219 -7.72 0.02 25.43
CA SER A 219 -7.69 1.47 25.68
C SER A 219 -9.02 2.20 25.39
N PRO A 220 -9.77 1.89 24.32
CA PRO A 220 -11.08 2.51 24.06
C PRO A 220 -12.21 2.07 25.02
N TYR A 221 -11.97 1.09 25.90
CA TYR A 221 -12.98 0.45 26.76
C TYR A 221 -12.57 0.55 28.24
N PRO A 222 -12.86 1.68 28.92
CA PRO A 222 -12.43 1.92 30.31
C PRO A 222 -12.85 0.83 31.29
N ASP A 223 -14.04 0.26 31.13
CA ASP A 223 -14.54 -0.79 32.03
C ASP A 223 -13.80 -2.13 31.85
N LEU A 224 -13.34 -2.46 30.63
CA LEU A 224 -12.42 -3.57 30.43
C LEU A 224 -11.04 -3.29 31.03
N GLY A 225 -10.60 -2.02 31.04
CA GLY A 225 -9.41 -1.59 31.78
C GLY A 225 -9.51 -1.93 33.27
N LYS A 226 -10.65 -1.61 33.91
CA LYS A 226 -10.89 -1.99 35.32
C LYS A 226 -10.91 -3.51 35.53
N VAL A 227 -11.48 -4.27 34.59
CA VAL A 227 -11.46 -5.74 34.63
C VAL A 227 -10.02 -6.25 34.57
N HIS A 228 -9.19 -5.69 33.69
CA HIS A 228 -7.77 -6.01 33.60
C HIS A 228 -7.03 -5.72 34.91
N ASP A 229 -7.16 -4.51 35.45
CA ASP A 229 -6.46 -4.09 36.67
C ASP A 229 -6.80 -4.99 37.87
N ARG A 230 -8.04 -5.45 37.95
CA ARG A 230 -8.54 -6.23 39.09
C ARG A 230 -8.38 -7.73 38.95
N TYR A 231 -8.62 -8.29 37.77
CA TYR A 231 -8.82 -9.73 37.58
C TYR A 231 -7.75 -10.40 36.72
N SER A 232 -6.74 -9.66 36.23
CA SER A 232 -5.74 -10.24 35.35
C SER A 232 -4.69 -11.09 36.08
N ARG A 233 -4.25 -12.16 35.41
CA ARG A 233 -3.10 -12.99 35.78
C ARG A 233 -2.24 -13.22 34.55
N MET A 234 -0.92 -13.12 34.68
CA MET A 234 0.01 -13.30 33.57
C MET A 234 0.60 -14.71 33.62
N LEU A 235 0.21 -15.57 32.67
CA LEU A 235 0.78 -16.90 32.52
C LEU A 235 2.23 -16.78 32.01
N THR A 236 3.17 -17.17 32.86
CA THR A 236 4.59 -17.20 32.53
C THR A 236 4.96 -18.44 31.72
N GLU A 237 6.15 -18.40 31.13
CA GLU A 237 6.77 -19.59 30.51
C GLU A 237 6.99 -20.69 31.55
N MET A 238 7.09 -21.93 31.07
CA MET A 238 7.39 -23.09 31.92
C MET A 238 8.87 -23.09 32.24
N ASP A 239 9.21 -23.29 33.52
CA ASP A 239 10.60 -23.50 33.91
C ASP A 239 11.08 -24.92 33.55
N ASP A 240 12.35 -25.23 33.81
CA ASP A 240 12.92 -26.54 33.51
C ASP A 240 12.22 -27.69 34.25
N ILE A 241 11.70 -27.43 35.45
CA ILE A 241 11.05 -28.44 36.28
C ILE A 241 9.69 -28.80 35.66
N ASP A 242 8.93 -27.77 35.29
CA ASP A 242 7.65 -27.84 34.61
C ASP A 242 7.80 -28.51 33.23
N LEU A 243 8.79 -28.10 32.44
CA LEU A 243 9.09 -28.69 31.12
C LEU A 243 9.45 -30.17 31.24
N ARG A 244 10.31 -30.55 32.21
CA ARG A 244 10.64 -31.96 32.45
C ARG A 244 9.41 -32.80 32.74
N LEU A 245 8.49 -32.29 33.55
CA LEU A 245 7.25 -33.00 33.86
C LEU A 245 6.37 -33.14 32.62
N ALA A 246 6.18 -32.06 31.86
CA ALA A 246 5.40 -32.07 30.62
C ALA A 246 5.96 -32.99 29.53
N ILE A 247 7.29 -33.21 29.53
CA ILE A 247 7.97 -34.13 28.62
C ILE A 247 7.90 -35.56 29.16
N ALA A 248 8.37 -35.82 30.39
CA ALA A 248 8.64 -37.17 30.89
C ALA A 248 7.38 -37.90 31.37
N GLU A 249 6.48 -37.21 32.08
CA GLU A 249 5.35 -37.86 32.76
C GLU A 249 4.35 -38.52 31.78
N PRO A 250 3.97 -37.89 30.65
CA PRO A 250 3.13 -38.55 29.65
C PRO A 250 3.74 -39.86 29.11
N ALA A 251 5.05 -39.89 28.86
CA ALA A 251 5.74 -41.09 28.37
C ALA A 251 5.77 -42.18 29.46
N ALA A 252 6.16 -41.82 30.68
CA ALA A 252 6.29 -42.75 31.80
C ALA A 252 4.96 -43.43 32.15
N ARG A 253 3.85 -42.68 32.08
CA ARG A 253 2.48 -43.24 32.24
C ARG A 253 2.09 -44.24 31.16
N ASN A 254 2.72 -44.17 29.99
CA ASN A 254 2.52 -45.09 28.87
C ASN A 254 3.64 -46.13 28.75
N GLY A 255 4.44 -46.29 29.82
CA GLY A 255 5.49 -47.31 29.91
C GLY A 255 6.74 -47.04 29.10
N VAL A 256 7.01 -45.77 28.79
CA VAL A 256 8.13 -45.34 27.93
C VAL A 256 9.05 -44.38 28.68
N THR A 257 10.35 -44.54 28.51
CA THR A 257 11.40 -43.66 29.05
C THR A 257 12.13 -42.93 27.93
N PHE A 258 13.00 -41.99 28.30
CA PHE A 258 13.87 -41.27 27.36
C PHE A 258 15.31 -41.73 27.57
N GLU A 259 16.09 -41.80 26.49
CA GLU A 259 17.54 -42.01 26.58
C GLU A 259 18.18 -40.94 27.48
N GLN A 260 19.21 -41.33 28.23
CA GLN A 260 19.89 -40.46 29.16
C GLN A 260 20.39 -39.17 28.47
N GLY A 261 20.04 -38.01 29.03
CA GLY A 261 20.42 -36.69 28.51
C GLY A 261 19.51 -36.13 27.41
N LEU A 262 18.60 -36.92 26.84
CA LEU A 262 17.71 -36.45 25.78
C LEU A 262 16.74 -35.36 26.25
N ILE A 263 16.17 -35.49 27.46
CA ILE A 263 15.27 -34.47 28.02
C ILE A 263 16.01 -33.15 28.21
N ASP A 264 17.26 -33.19 28.70
CA ASP A 264 18.10 -32.01 28.87
C ASP A 264 18.36 -31.32 27.52
N GLN A 265 18.65 -32.10 26.49
CA GLN A 265 18.83 -31.60 25.13
C GLN A 265 17.55 -30.93 24.60
N ILE A 266 16.38 -31.57 24.78
CA ILE A 266 15.09 -31.02 24.33
C ILE A 266 14.78 -29.68 25.02
N ILE A 267 15.06 -29.57 26.33
CA ILE A 267 14.83 -28.33 27.09
C ILE A 267 15.80 -27.23 26.67
N ALA A 268 17.08 -27.57 26.44
CA ALA A 268 18.05 -26.63 25.92
C ALA A 268 17.62 -26.07 24.55
N ASP A 269 17.15 -26.93 23.65
CA ASP A 269 16.62 -26.53 22.33
C ASP A 269 15.36 -25.65 22.45
N PHE A 270 14.50 -25.91 23.44
CA PHE A 270 13.31 -25.13 23.72
C PHE A 270 13.62 -23.68 24.11
N HIS A 271 14.59 -23.48 25.01
CA HIS A 271 15.00 -22.14 25.45
C HIS A 271 15.72 -21.35 24.36
N GLN A 272 16.54 -22.01 23.54
CA GLN A 272 17.23 -21.34 22.41
C GLN A 272 16.26 -20.81 21.35
N GLN A 273 15.04 -21.34 21.27
CA GLN A 273 14.10 -21.12 20.17
C GLN A 273 12.82 -20.40 20.61
N ALA A 274 12.90 -19.65 21.71
CA ALA A 274 11.81 -18.84 22.27
C ALA A 274 10.56 -19.63 22.70
N GLY A 275 10.73 -20.86 23.18
CA GLY A 275 9.78 -21.48 24.12
C GLY A 275 8.39 -21.85 23.58
N SER A 276 8.28 -22.26 22.31
CA SER A 276 6.99 -22.65 21.72
C SER A 276 6.53 -24.05 22.18
N LEU A 277 5.59 -24.11 23.15
CA LEU A 277 5.02 -25.38 23.64
C LEU A 277 4.32 -26.22 22.55
N PRO A 278 3.59 -25.65 21.58
CA PRO A 278 3.02 -26.43 20.49
C PRO A 278 4.09 -27.12 19.64
N LEU A 279 5.24 -26.47 19.44
CA LEU A 279 6.37 -27.07 18.71
C LEU A 279 6.99 -28.22 19.52
N LEU A 280 7.13 -28.06 20.84
CA LEU A 280 7.54 -29.13 21.74
C LEU A 280 6.62 -30.35 21.64
N GLN A 281 5.31 -30.14 21.78
CA GLN A 281 4.32 -31.21 21.66
C GLN A 281 4.34 -31.87 20.28
N TYR A 282 4.57 -31.09 19.22
CA TYR A 282 4.71 -31.62 17.86
C TYR A 282 5.94 -32.51 17.71
N THR A 283 7.10 -32.06 18.17
CA THR A 283 8.35 -32.80 18.06
C THR A 283 8.32 -34.08 18.91
N LEU A 284 7.76 -34.03 20.12
CA LEU A 284 7.57 -35.22 20.97
C LEU A 284 6.62 -36.24 20.34
N ASN A 285 5.53 -35.78 19.69
CA ASN A 285 4.62 -36.65 18.96
C ASN A 285 5.31 -37.31 17.74
N LEU A 286 6.18 -36.58 17.02
CA LEU A 286 6.96 -37.16 15.93
C LEU A 286 8.03 -38.12 16.43
N LEU A 287 8.72 -37.80 17.53
CA LEU A 287 9.69 -38.68 18.15
C LEU A 287 9.02 -40.01 18.53
N TRP A 288 7.87 -39.94 19.21
CA TRP A 288 7.05 -41.10 19.54
C TRP A 288 6.64 -41.93 18.32
N LYS A 289 6.30 -41.29 17.19
CA LYS A 289 5.83 -42.01 15.99
C LYS A 289 6.93 -42.62 15.15
N ASN A 290 8.13 -42.03 15.17
CA ASN A 290 9.25 -42.44 14.31
C ASN A 290 10.25 -43.34 15.03
N ASP A 291 10.29 -43.33 16.36
CA ASP A 291 11.04 -44.33 17.11
C ASP A 291 10.35 -45.70 17.02
N ASP A 292 11.17 -46.75 16.92
CA ASP A 292 10.69 -48.10 17.19
C ASP A 292 10.60 -48.29 18.70
N ILE A 293 9.44 -47.94 19.28
CA ILE A 293 9.20 -48.00 20.74
C ILE A 293 9.10 -49.47 21.24
N GLN A 294 9.58 -50.45 20.48
CA GLN A 294 9.67 -51.84 20.95
C GLN A 294 10.54 -51.97 22.21
N ASP A 295 11.61 -51.19 22.29
CA ASP A 295 12.48 -51.14 23.47
C ASP A 295 11.94 -50.20 24.55
N GLN A 296 10.78 -49.57 24.34
CA GLN A 296 10.15 -48.61 25.26
C GLN A 296 11.03 -47.42 25.65
N VAL A 297 12.02 -47.08 24.83
CA VAL A 297 12.92 -45.93 25.02
C VAL A 297 12.83 -45.01 23.79
N LEU A 298 12.70 -43.71 24.01
CA LEU A 298 12.82 -42.69 22.96
C LEU A 298 14.27 -42.24 22.81
N ASN A 299 14.77 -42.21 21.57
CA ASN A 299 16.20 -42.16 21.28
C ASN A 299 16.68 -40.78 20.80
N SER A 300 17.86 -40.37 21.25
CA SER A 300 18.51 -39.11 20.87
C SER A 300 18.88 -39.09 19.40
N LYS A 301 19.25 -40.24 18.84
CA LYS A 301 19.52 -40.39 17.41
C LYS A 301 18.29 -40.04 16.55
N THR A 302 17.11 -40.48 16.95
CA THR A 302 15.86 -40.16 16.24
C THR A 302 15.51 -38.69 16.38
N TYR A 303 15.67 -38.12 17.58
CA TYR A 303 15.50 -36.68 17.80
C TYR A 303 16.43 -35.83 16.93
N GLN A 304 17.71 -36.21 16.83
CA GLN A 304 18.69 -35.56 15.95
C GLN A 304 18.34 -35.72 14.47
N ASN A 305 17.86 -36.90 14.05
CA ASN A 305 17.41 -37.14 12.68
C ASN A 305 16.21 -36.26 12.31
N LEU A 306 15.31 -36.00 13.26
CA LEU A 306 14.21 -35.04 13.11
C LEU A 306 14.71 -33.58 13.02
N GLY A 307 15.97 -33.30 13.33
CA GLY A 307 16.54 -31.96 13.35
C GLY A 307 16.24 -31.18 14.63
N GLY A 308 15.97 -31.88 15.73
CA GLY A 308 15.62 -31.26 17.00
C GLY A 308 14.26 -30.57 16.99
N LEU A 309 14.07 -29.58 17.87
CA LEU A 309 12.77 -28.97 18.11
C LEU A 309 12.20 -28.23 16.88
N THR A 310 12.95 -27.30 16.27
CA THR A 310 12.53 -26.56 15.06
C THR A 310 12.66 -27.38 13.79
N GLY A 311 13.70 -28.22 13.69
CA GLY A 311 13.95 -29.03 12.52
C GLY A 311 12.81 -29.99 12.23
N ALA A 312 12.12 -30.53 13.24
CA ALA A 312 11.09 -31.54 13.03
C ALA A 312 9.91 -31.01 12.19
N LEU A 313 9.42 -29.81 12.52
CA LEU A 313 8.36 -29.15 11.76
C LEU A 313 8.84 -28.72 10.37
N GLN A 314 10.06 -28.18 10.29
CA GLN A 314 10.68 -27.78 9.02
C GLN A 314 10.88 -28.98 8.09
N GLN A 315 11.39 -30.11 8.59
CA GLN A 315 11.63 -31.31 7.81
C GLN A 315 10.32 -31.89 7.28
N GLN A 316 9.26 -31.91 8.10
CA GLN A 316 7.95 -32.34 7.61
C GLN A 316 7.40 -31.39 6.55
N ALA A 317 7.47 -30.07 6.77
CA ALA A 317 7.04 -29.09 5.78
C ALA A 317 7.85 -29.24 4.47
N ASN A 318 9.17 -29.41 4.55
CA ASN A 318 10.05 -29.67 3.42
C ASN A 318 9.72 -30.98 2.72
N LYS A 319 9.43 -32.06 3.46
CA LYS A 319 9.05 -33.36 2.88
C LYS A 319 7.82 -33.23 1.99
N ILE A 320 6.81 -32.49 2.43
CA ILE A 320 5.60 -32.24 1.64
C ILE A 320 5.90 -31.28 0.48
N TYR A 321 6.59 -30.17 0.75
CA TYR A 321 6.90 -29.16 -0.28
C TYR A 321 7.79 -29.71 -1.41
N ASN A 322 8.74 -30.59 -1.09
CA ASN A 322 9.65 -31.19 -2.07
C ASN A 322 8.98 -32.25 -2.95
N GLN A 323 7.81 -32.77 -2.55
CA GLN A 323 7.00 -33.65 -3.40
C GLN A 323 6.25 -32.88 -4.49
N PHE A 324 6.16 -31.55 -4.39
CA PHE A 324 5.49 -30.72 -5.38
C PHE A 324 6.38 -30.52 -6.61
N ASN A 325 5.75 -30.60 -7.79
CA ASN A 325 6.38 -30.15 -9.02
C ASN A 325 6.46 -28.61 -9.07
N GLU A 326 7.13 -28.04 -10.08
CA GLU A 326 7.35 -26.60 -10.17
C GLU A 326 6.06 -25.76 -10.26
N GLN A 327 4.99 -26.27 -10.88
CA GLN A 327 3.70 -25.59 -10.91
C GLN A 327 3.01 -25.63 -9.54
N GLN A 328 3.06 -26.78 -8.86
CA GLN A 328 2.51 -26.97 -7.52
C GLN A 328 3.26 -26.14 -6.47
N LYS A 329 4.59 -26.00 -6.58
CA LYS A 329 5.38 -25.11 -5.71
C LYS A 329 4.96 -23.66 -5.87
N LYS A 330 4.82 -23.17 -7.11
CA LYS A 330 4.29 -21.81 -7.36
C LYS A 330 2.89 -21.63 -6.78
N ALA A 331 2.02 -22.62 -6.92
CA ALA A 331 0.69 -22.58 -6.32
C ALA A 331 0.75 -22.55 -4.79
N ALA A 332 1.63 -23.33 -4.16
CA ALA A 332 1.88 -23.31 -2.72
C ALA A 332 2.36 -21.94 -2.25
N GLU A 333 3.32 -21.34 -2.95
CA GLU A 333 3.81 -19.98 -2.68
C GLU A 333 2.67 -18.96 -2.72
N GLN A 334 1.83 -19.02 -3.75
CA GLN A 334 0.67 -18.11 -3.87
C GLN A 334 -0.34 -18.30 -2.73
N ILE A 335 -0.59 -19.54 -2.31
CA ILE A 335 -1.45 -19.85 -1.15
C ILE A 335 -0.85 -19.24 0.12
N PHE A 336 0.42 -19.51 0.41
CA PHE A 336 1.09 -19.00 1.61
C PHE A 336 1.16 -17.47 1.64
N ILE A 337 1.55 -16.83 0.53
CA ILE A 337 1.48 -15.37 0.40
C ILE A 337 0.07 -14.92 0.74
N GLY A 338 -0.94 -15.57 0.14
CA GLY A 338 -2.37 -15.37 0.37
C GLY A 338 -2.81 -15.46 1.84
N LEU A 339 -2.08 -16.19 2.69
CA LEU A 339 -2.43 -16.47 4.09
C LEU A 339 -1.51 -15.78 5.11
N ILE A 340 -0.60 -14.92 4.67
CA ILE A 340 0.35 -14.23 5.55
C ILE A 340 0.13 -12.72 5.50
N GLU A 341 0.18 -12.07 6.65
CA GLU A 341 0.19 -10.61 6.80
C GLU A 341 1.44 -10.17 7.59
N LEU A 342 1.83 -8.90 7.44
CA LEU A 342 2.94 -8.30 8.17
C LEU A 342 2.39 -7.27 9.14
N VAL A 343 2.57 -7.51 10.44
CA VAL A 343 2.29 -6.54 11.50
C VAL A 343 3.63 -5.94 11.91
N GLY A 344 3.90 -4.72 11.44
CA GLY A 344 5.24 -4.16 11.49
C GLY A 344 6.20 -4.98 10.62
N LYS A 345 7.16 -5.67 11.24
CA LYS A 345 8.12 -6.58 10.56
C LYS A 345 7.83 -8.06 10.81
N GLU A 346 6.85 -8.37 11.66
CA GLU A 346 6.58 -9.75 12.03
C GLU A 346 5.53 -10.38 11.11
N PRO A 347 5.82 -11.56 10.51
CA PRO A 347 4.83 -12.29 9.76
C PRO A 347 3.84 -12.97 10.70
N VAL A 348 2.57 -12.71 10.46
CA VAL A 348 1.44 -13.33 11.15
C VAL A 348 0.57 -14.09 10.16
N SER A 349 -0.10 -15.13 10.64
CA SER A 349 -1.10 -15.84 9.85
C SER A 349 -2.35 -14.98 9.74
N ARG A 350 -2.94 -14.92 8.54
CA ARG A 350 -4.28 -14.36 8.33
C ARG A 350 -5.21 -15.43 7.78
N ARG A 351 -6.51 -15.26 8.03
CA ARG A 351 -7.56 -16.09 7.44
C ARG A 351 -7.95 -15.56 6.07
N ALA A 352 -8.23 -16.46 5.15
CA ALA A 352 -8.80 -16.14 3.84
C ALA A 352 -9.89 -17.15 3.46
N ASP A 353 -10.85 -16.70 2.66
CA ASP A 353 -11.93 -17.56 2.17
C ASP A 353 -11.35 -18.70 1.33
N LYS A 354 -11.66 -19.94 1.72
CA LYS A 354 -11.18 -21.16 1.06
C LYS A 354 -11.44 -21.15 -0.46
N PRO A 355 -12.63 -20.72 -0.96
CA PRO A 355 -12.91 -20.70 -2.39
C PRO A 355 -11.96 -19.84 -3.23
N ILE A 356 -11.27 -18.87 -2.63
CA ILE A 356 -10.28 -18.03 -3.33
C ILE A 356 -9.15 -18.91 -3.91
N PHE A 357 -8.77 -19.97 -3.19
CA PHE A 357 -7.68 -20.87 -3.57
C PHE A 357 -8.14 -22.08 -4.40
N GLU A 358 -9.45 -22.22 -4.65
CA GLU A 358 -10.05 -23.35 -5.36
C GLU A 358 -10.39 -23.05 -6.82
N GLN A 359 -10.12 -21.82 -7.28
CA GLN A 359 -10.42 -21.37 -8.65
C GLN A 359 -9.52 -22.06 -9.69
N ASP A 360 -8.27 -22.35 -9.33
CA ASP A 360 -7.31 -23.07 -10.17
C ASP A 360 -7.18 -24.53 -9.71
N GLY A 361 -7.16 -25.47 -10.66
CA GLY A 361 -7.14 -26.91 -10.36
C GLY A 361 -5.87 -27.33 -9.62
N THR A 362 -4.71 -26.78 -10.00
CA THR A 362 -3.43 -27.05 -9.34
C THR A 362 -3.39 -26.44 -7.95
N GLN A 363 -3.83 -25.18 -7.80
CA GLN A 363 -3.92 -24.53 -6.49
C GLN A 363 -4.85 -25.27 -5.54
N LYS A 364 -6.00 -25.74 -6.03
CA LYS A 364 -6.93 -26.58 -5.26
C LYS A 364 -6.22 -27.85 -4.77
N GLU A 365 -5.59 -28.62 -5.66
CA GLU A 365 -4.89 -29.85 -5.27
C GLU A 365 -3.84 -29.60 -4.17
N VAL A 366 -3.02 -28.56 -4.34
CA VAL A 366 -1.99 -28.18 -3.37
C VAL A 366 -2.60 -27.75 -2.04
N LEU A 367 -3.67 -26.96 -2.05
CA LEU A 367 -4.39 -26.51 -0.86
C LEU A 367 -4.82 -27.71 0.01
N TYR A 368 -5.45 -28.71 -0.59
CA TYR A 368 -5.88 -29.90 0.15
C TYR A 368 -4.69 -30.71 0.67
N LYS A 369 -3.62 -30.90 -0.11
CA LYS A 369 -2.40 -31.56 0.39
C LYS A 369 -1.78 -30.84 1.58
N LEU A 370 -1.78 -29.51 1.58
CA LEU A 370 -1.27 -28.70 2.70
C LEU A 370 -2.18 -28.82 3.94
N ILE A 371 -3.50 -28.90 3.76
CA ILE A 371 -4.47 -29.11 4.85
C ILE A 371 -4.35 -30.52 5.44
N ASP A 372 -4.30 -31.55 4.59
CA ASP A 372 -4.21 -32.96 5.01
C ASP A 372 -2.93 -33.22 5.82
N ASN A 373 -1.86 -32.49 5.51
CA ASN A 373 -0.59 -32.55 6.22
C ASN A 373 -0.47 -31.51 7.35
N ARG A 374 -1.56 -30.82 7.70
CA ARG A 374 -1.65 -29.83 8.79
C ARG A 374 -0.62 -28.68 8.70
N LEU A 375 -0.23 -28.30 7.49
CA LEU A 375 0.49 -27.05 7.26
C LEU A 375 -0.48 -25.87 7.19
N LEU A 376 -1.72 -26.15 6.77
CA LEU A 376 -2.85 -25.23 6.81
C LEU A 376 -4.00 -25.85 7.61
N VAL A 377 -4.88 -25.00 8.15
CA VAL A 377 -6.10 -25.44 8.82
C VAL A 377 -7.30 -24.79 8.12
N SER A 378 -8.34 -25.58 7.90
CA SER A 378 -9.63 -25.10 7.39
C SER A 378 -10.68 -25.12 8.49
N LYS A 379 -11.40 -24.01 8.67
CA LYS A 379 -12.51 -23.86 9.62
C LYS A 379 -13.74 -23.31 8.89
N ILE A 380 -14.93 -23.65 9.38
CA ILE A 380 -16.18 -23.08 8.89
C ILE A 380 -16.51 -21.86 9.75
N GLU A 381 -16.80 -20.73 9.11
CA GLU A 381 -17.10 -19.43 9.70
C GLU A 381 -18.20 -18.76 8.86
N ASP A 382 -19.31 -18.37 9.48
CA ASP A 382 -20.50 -17.81 8.80
C ASP A 382 -21.02 -18.67 7.62
N GLY A 383 -20.94 -20.00 7.77
CA GLY A 383 -21.31 -20.93 6.70
C GLY A 383 -20.33 -20.96 5.51
N LYS A 384 -19.21 -20.24 5.59
CA LYS A 384 -18.12 -20.24 4.60
C LYS A 384 -16.89 -20.94 5.16
N ALA A 385 -16.25 -21.75 4.34
CA ALA A 385 -14.96 -22.33 4.71
C ALA A 385 -13.85 -21.27 4.57
N LYS A 386 -13.07 -21.04 5.63
CA LYS A 386 -11.84 -20.24 5.62
C LYS A 386 -10.62 -21.12 5.86
N VAL A 387 -9.46 -20.63 5.45
CA VAL A 387 -8.16 -21.29 5.62
C VAL A 387 -7.17 -20.32 6.26
N GLU A 388 -6.28 -20.84 7.10
CA GLU A 388 -5.15 -20.15 7.72
C GLU A 388 -3.92 -21.05 7.79
N VAL A 389 -2.74 -20.46 8.04
CA VAL A 389 -1.54 -21.23 8.39
C VAL A 389 -1.79 -21.94 9.72
N ALA A 390 -1.51 -23.25 9.78
CA ALA A 390 -1.88 -24.08 10.91
C ALA A 390 -1.28 -23.63 12.24
N HIS A 391 -0.07 -23.04 12.19
CA HIS A 391 0.61 -22.56 13.38
C HIS A 391 1.61 -21.45 13.03
N GLU A 392 1.70 -20.39 13.85
CA GLU A 392 2.69 -19.30 13.68
C GLU A 392 4.14 -19.81 13.73
N ALA A 393 4.38 -20.95 14.38
CA ALA A 393 5.69 -21.61 14.40
C ALA A 393 6.21 -21.92 12.99
N LEU A 394 5.33 -22.25 12.03
CA LEU A 394 5.73 -22.46 10.63
C LEU A 394 6.34 -21.20 10.01
N LEU A 395 5.82 -20.01 10.35
CA LEU A 395 6.33 -18.73 9.85
C LEU A 395 7.73 -18.43 10.42
N ARG A 396 8.04 -18.95 11.61
CA ARG A 396 9.29 -18.71 12.34
C ARG A 396 10.37 -19.77 12.12
N SER A 397 10.00 -21.01 11.80
CA SER A 397 10.96 -22.11 11.66
C SER A 397 11.16 -22.60 10.24
N TRP A 398 10.17 -22.43 9.34
CA TRP A 398 10.29 -23.00 8.00
C TRP A 398 11.04 -22.09 7.05
N LYS A 399 12.31 -22.41 6.80
CA LYS A 399 13.24 -21.60 6.00
C LYS A 399 12.70 -21.21 4.61
N VAL A 400 12.08 -22.15 3.89
CA VAL A 400 11.49 -21.89 2.56
C VAL A 400 10.44 -20.78 2.65
N LEU A 401 9.59 -20.83 3.68
CA LEU A 401 8.54 -19.84 3.88
C LEU A 401 9.09 -18.48 4.32
N GLN A 402 10.12 -18.48 5.17
CA GLN A 402 10.81 -17.24 5.54
C GLN A 402 11.45 -16.53 4.35
N ASP A 403 12.12 -17.29 3.49
CA ASP A 403 12.75 -16.76 2.29
C ASP A 403 11.69 -16.25 1.30
N LEU A 404 10.56 -16.95 1.19
CA LEU A 404 9.40 -16.48 0.42
C LEU A 404 8.83 -15.17 0.95
N ILE A 405 8.61 -15.05 2.27
CA ILE A 405 8.10 -13.83 2.91
C ILE A 405 9.04 -12.66 2.62
N ARG A 406 10.36 -12.86 2.78
CA ARG A 406 11.37 -11.84 2.50
C ARG A 406 11.38 -11.43 1.03
N TYR A 407 11.31 -12.39 0.12
CA TYR A 407 11.31 -12.12 -1.32
C TYR A 407 10.03 -11.44 -1.81
N LYS A 408 8.90 -11.66 -1.12
CA LYS A 408 7.57 -11.18 -1.52
C LYS A 408 7.00 -10.12 -0.58
N GLU A 409 7.82 -9.53 0.28
CA GLU A 409 7.43 -8.54 1.29
C GLU A 409 6.61 -7.40 0.68
N GLU A 410 7.12 -6.78 -0.40
CA GLU A 410 6.41 -5.69 -1.09
C GLU A 410 5.01 -6.08 -1.58
N ILE A 411 4.85 -7.33 -2.06
CA ILE A 411 3.58 -7.83 -2.56
C ILE A 411 2.60 -8.06 -1.41
N ILE A 412 3.07 -8.62 -0.29
CA ILE A 412 2.26 -8.84 0.92
C ILE A 412 1.76 -7.49 1.45
N VAL A 413 2.67 -6.50 1.60
CA VAL A 413 2.31 -5.15 2.07
C VAL A 413 1.34 -4.45 1.11
N LEU A 414 1.61 -4.51 -0.20
CA LEU A 414 0.74 -3.90 -1.20
C LEU A 414 -0.67 -4.50 -1.15
N ARG A 415 -0.79 -5.82 -1.05
CA ARG A 415 -2.08 -6.50 -0.95
C ARG A 415 -2.83 -6.09 0.30
N ASN A 416 -2.18 -6.07 1.46
CA ASN A 416 -2.85 -5.70 2.72
C ASN A 416 -3.38 -4.26 2.67
N ARG A 417 -2.60 -3.34 2.08
CA ARG A 417 -3.06 -1.97 1.82
C ARG A 417 -4.25 -1.94 0.88
N LEU A 418 -4.24 -2.71 -0.22
CA LEU A 418 -5.37 -2.77 -1.15
C LEU A 418 -6.64 -3.31 -0.49
N SER A 419 -6.54 -4.32 0.35
CA SER A 419 -7.69 -4.86 1.09
C SER A 419 -8.22 -3.86 2.12
N ALA A 420 -7.35 -3.06 2.75
CA ALA A 420 -7.77 -1.96 3.63
C ALA A 420 -8.47 -0.83 2.85
N ASP A 421 -7.85 -0.35 1.77
CA ASP A 421 -8.39 0.68 0.87
C ASP A 421 -9.78 0.24 0.32
N ALA A 422 -9.93 -1.04 -0.04
CA ALA A 422 -11.18 -1.59 -0.54
C ALA A 422 -12.30 -1.63 0.51
N LYS A 423 -11.97 -1.91 1.78
CA LYS A 423 -12.94 -1.86 2.90
C LYS A 423 -13.41 -0.43 3.16
N GLU A 424 -12.48 0.52 3.20
CA GLU A 424 -12.79 1.95 3.37
C GLU A 424 -13.68 2.44 2.21
N TRP A 425 -13.34 2.06 0.98
CA TRP A 425 -14.14 2.36 -0.20
C TRP A 425 -15.57 1.81 -0.11
N ASP A 426 -15.74 0.58 0.36
CA ASP A 426 -17.07 -0.04 0.52
C ASP A 426 -17.90 0.65 1.61
N GLU A 427 -17.28 1.02 2.73
CA GLU A 427 -17.94 1.78 3.80
C GLU A 427 -18.39 3.16 3.32
N LEU A 428 -17.51 3.90 2.63
CA LEU A 428 -17.86 5.19 2.05
C LEU A 428 -18.95 5.06 0.99
N ARG A 429 -18.92 4.01 0.16
CA ARG A 429 -19.92 3.74 -0.86
C ARG A 429 -21.31 3.51 -0.27
N LYS A 430 -21.41 2.82 0.87
CA LYS A 430 -22.67 2.59 1.59
C LYS A 430 -23.25 3.87 2.18
N GLN A 431 -22.39 4.82 2.56
CA GLN A 431 -22.82 6.12 3.11
C GLN A 431 -23.21 7.12 2.00
N ASP A 432 -22.30 7.34 1.04
CA ASP A 432 -22.49 8.24 -0.08
C ASP A 432 -21.64 7.78 -1.29
N PRO A 433 -22.27 7.32 -2.39
CA PRO A 433 -21.57 6.88 -3.59
C PRO A 433 -20.61 7.92 -4.19
N ARG A 434 -20.86 9.22 -3.98
CA ARG A 434 -19.98 10.28 -4.49
C ARG A 434 -18.68 10.39 -3.71
N LYS A 435 -18.71 10.16 -2.39
CA LYS A 435 -17.51 10.18 -1.54
C LYS A 435 -16.58 9.01 -1.82
N ALA A 436 -17.15 7.86 -2.20
CA ALA A 436 -16.39 6.66 -2.54
C ALA A 436 -15.41 6.88 -3.72
N ILE A 437 -15.68 7.84 -4.62
CA ILE A 437 -14.78 8.16 -5.73
C ILE A 437 -13.40 8.62 -5.22
N ASN A 438 -13.36 9.35 -4.10
CA ASN A 438 -12.11 9.85 -3.52
C ASN A 438 -11.24 8.74 -2.93
N ALA A 439 -11.83 7.59 -2.59
CA ALA A 439 -11.11 6.42 -2.09
C ALA A 439 -10.57 5.52 -3.21
N LEU A 440 -10.97 5.74 -4.47
CA LEU A 440 -10.43 4.98 -5.61
C LEU A 440 -8.95 5.27 -5.81
N ILE A 441 -8.26 4.36 -6.50
CA ILE A 441 -6.84 4.54 -6.81
C ILE A 441 -6.69 5.56 -7.94
N LEU A 442 -6.55 6.84 -7.58
CA LEU A 442 -6.39 7.95 -8.53
C LEU A 442 -4.96 8.11 -9.05
N ASN A 443 -3.96 7.55 -8.35
CA ASN A 443 -2.56 7.60 -8.76
C ASN A 443 -2.31 6.61 -9.92
N VAL A 444 -2.13 7.16 -11.13
CA VAL A 444 -1.97 6.39 -12.37
C VAL A 444 -0.76 5.44 -12.35
N PRO A 445 0.45 5.85 -11.93
CA PRO A 445 1.57 4.91 -11.75
C PRO A 445 1.26 3.76 -10.80
N LYS A 446 0.64 4.05 -9.64
CA LYS A 446 0.25 3.02 -8.65
C LYS A 446 -0.75 2.03 -9.24
N LEU A 447 -1.80 2.51 -9.89
CA LEU A 447 -2.81 1.66 -10.53
C LEU A 447 -2.21 0.82 -11.66
N THR A 448 -1.30 1.39 -12.45
CA THR A 448 -0.59 0.67 -13.53
C THR A 448 0.28 -0.46 -12.97
N LYS A 449 1.03 -0.21 -11.88
CA LYS A 449 1.80 -1.25 -11.17
C LYS A 449 0.88 -2.39 -10.73
N ILE A 450 -0.27 -2.07 -10.14
CA ILE A 450 -1.26 -3.08 -9.68
C ILE A 450 -1.82 -3.88 -10.86
N ILE A 451 -2.19 -3.23 -11.96
CA ILE A 451 -2.69 -3.90 -13.17
C ILE A 451 -1.64 -4.87 -13.73
N ASN A 452 -0.38 -4.47 -13.81
CA ASN A 452 0.69 -5.33 -14.31
C ASN A 452 0.92 -6.53 -13.38
N LEU A 453 0.98 -6.31 -12.07
CA LEU A 453 1.12 -7.39 -11.09
C LEU A 453 -0.09 -8.36 -11.12
N ALA A 454 -1.30 -7.85 -11.35
CA ALA A 454 -2.49 -8.68 -11.51
C ALA A 454 -2.42 -9.52 -12.79
N LYS A 455 -1.98 -8.95 -13.91
CA LYS A 455 -1.79 -9.66 -15.20
C LYS A 455 -0.74 -10.76 -15.11
N GLU A 456 0.34 -10.53 -14.38
CA GLU A 456 1.43 -11.49 -14.18
C GLU A 456 1.09 -12.62 -13.18
N LYS A 457 -0.13 -12.63 -12.61
CA LYS A 457 -0.51 -13.51 -11.48
C LYS A 457 0.41 -13.37 -10.26
N SER A 458 1.09 -12.22 -10.14
CA SER A 458 1.99 -11.88 -9.03
C SER A 458 1.25 -11.35 -7.81
N LEU A 459 -0.03 -10.99 -7.96
CA LEU A 459 -0.94 -10.55 -6.90
C LEU A 459 -2.11 -11.54 -6.73
N PRO A 460 -1.83 -12.80 -6.35
CA PRO A 460 -2.83 -13.86 -6.31
C PRO A 460 -3.79 -13.68 -5.13
N ASN A 461 -4.95 -14.33 -5.22
CA ASN A 461 -5.84 -14.59 -4.09
C ASN A 461 -6.41 -13.31 -3.43
N LEU A 462 -6.72 -12.30 -4.25
CA LEU A 462 -7.49 -11.14 -3.81
C LEU A 462 -8.93 -11.54 -3.49
N ASP A 463 -9.48 -10.98 -2.41
CA ASP A 463 -10.90 -11.15 -2.11
C ASP A 463 -11.79 -10.43 -3.15
N ALA A 464 -13.07 -10.79 -3.15
CA ALA A 464 -14.03 -10.27 -4.12
C ALA A 464 -14.16 -8.73 -4.04
N LEU A 465 -14.13 -8.18 -2.82
CA LEU A 465 -14.26 -6.74 -2.60
C LEU A 465 -13.05 -5.96 -3.14
N THR A 466 -11.84 -6.46 -2.89
CA THR A 466 -10.59 -5.88 -3.39
C THR A 466 -10.54 -5.94 -4.91
N THR A 467 -11.04 -7.03 -5.50
CA THR A 467 -11.14 -7.17 -6.96
C THR A 467 -12.12 -6.15 -7.54
N GLU A 468 -13.30 -5.99 -6.93
CA GLU A 468 -14.30 -5.00 -7.32
C GLU A 468 -13.74 -3.57 -7.22
N PHE A 469 -13.04 -3.25 -6.13
CA PHE A 469 -12.39 -1.96 -5.91
C PHE A 469 -11.36 -1.63 -7.00
N ILE A 470 -10.52 -2.59 -7.39
CA ILE A 470 -9.55 -2.41 -8.48
C ILE A 470 -10.28 -2.17 -9.80
N GLN A 471 -11.32 -2.96 -10.12
CA GLN A 471 -12.11 -2.79 -11.34
C GLN A 471 -12.82 -1.43 -11.38
N ALA A 472 -13.38 -0.98 -10.26
CA ALA A 472 -14.00 0.34 -10.13
C ALA A 472 -12.97 1.46 -10.38
N SER A 473 -11.76 1.32 -9.83
CA SER A 473 -10.66 2.27 -10.06
C SER A 473 -10.25 2.34 -11.54
N ILE A 474 -10.11 1.18 -12.20
CA ILE A 474 -9.82 1.11 -13.64
C ILE A 474 -10.93 1.78 -14.47
N LYS A 475 -12.19 1.47 -14.17
CA LYS A 475 -13.34 2.02 -14.89
C LYS A 475 -13.39 3.53 -14.77
N TYR A 476 -13.17 4.07 -13.57
CA TYR A 476 -13.14 5.51 -13.34
C TYR A 476 -12.01 6.19 -14.11
N GLN A 477 -10.80 5.62 -14.09
CA GLN A 477 -9.67 6.18 -14.84
C GLN A 477 -9.95 6.23 -16.36
N ASN A 478 -10.55 5.18 -16.91
CA ASN A 478 -10.94 5.15 -18.33
C ASN A 478 -12.00 6.22 -18.66
N GLN A 479 -12.94 6.50 -17.75
CA GLN A 479 -13.92 7.57 -17.91
C GLN A 479 -13.25 8.96 -17.89
N VAL A 480 -12.33 9.21 -16.96
CA VAL A 480 -11.58 10.47 -16.88
C VAL A 480 -10.78 10.69 -18.17
N GLN A 481 -10.06 9.67 -18.65
CA GLN A 481 -9.31 9.76 -19.91
C GLN A 481 -10.21 10.05 -21.11
N LYS A 482 -11.40 9.44 -21.17
CA LYS A 482 -12.37 9.71 -22.23
C LYS A 482 -12.87 11.16 -22.18
N ILE A 483 -13.22 11.67 -20.99
CA ILE A 483 -13.67 13.05 -20.81
C ILE A 483 -12.56 14.05 -21.19
N GLU A 484 -11.31 13.78 -20.79
CA GLU A 484 -10.17 14.61 -21.18
C GLU A 484 -9.91 14.59 -22.69
N ALA A 485 -10.02 13.43 -23.33
CA ALA A 485 -9.89 13.30 -24.78
C ALA A 485 -11.00 14.08 -25.51
N GLU A 486 -12.25 13.96 -25.07
CA GLU A 486 -13.38 14.73 -25.61
C GLU A 486 -13.20 16.23 -25.40
N ARG A 487 -12.70 16.65 -24.22
CA ARG A 487 -12.39 18.06 -23.94
C ARG A 487 -11.32 18.60 -24.88
N LYS A 488 -10.21 17.89 -25.05
CA LYS A 488 -9.14 18.27 -26.00
C LYS A 488 -9.67 18.34 -27.43
N GLN A 489 -10.51 17.40 -27.83
CA GLN A 489 -11.13 17.41 -29.15
C GLN A 489 -12.06 18.61 -29.33
N ARG A 490 -12.85 18.97 -28.31
CA ARG A 490 -13.69 20.17 -28.33
C ARG A 490 -12.85 21.44 -28.43
N GLU A 491 -11.79 21.55 -27.64
CA GLU A 491 -10.85 22.70 -27.69
C GLU A 491 -10.25 22.86 -29.11
N VAL A 492 -9.77 21.77 -29.72
CA VAL A 492 -9.29 21.77 -31.12
C VAL A 492 -10.40 22.21 -32.08
N SER A 493 -11.61 21.66 -31.94
CA SER A 493 -12.74 22.03 -32.82
C SER A 493 -13.13 23.51 -32.70
N THR A 494 -13.07 24.08 -31.50
CA THR A 494 -13.35 25.50 -31.28
C THR A 494 -12.28 26.41 -31.88
N GLU A 495 -11.00 26.03 -31.77
CA GLU A 495 -9.91 26.78 -32.40
C GLU A 495 -10.02 26.73 -33.93
N LEU A 496 -10.34 25.58 -34.52
CA LEU A 496 -10.57 25.46 -35.97
C LEU A 496 -11.78 26.27 -36.44
N SER A 497 -12.88 26.27 -35.68
CA SER A 497 -14.04 27.11 -35.99
C SER A 497 -13.70 28.61 -35.94
N LEU A 498 -12.87 29.02 -34.97
CA LEU A 498 -12.36 30.39 -34.89
C LEU A 498 -11.53 30.72 -36.13
N ALA A 499 -10.60 29.85 -36.54
CA ALA A 499 -9.80 30.05 -37.75
C ALA A 499 -10.68 30.29 -39.00
N ASN A 500 -11.76 29.52 -39.15
CA ASN A 500 -12.67 29.68 -40.28
C ASN A 500 -13.44 31.00 -40.21
N SER A 501 -13.87 31.43 -39.01
CA SER A 501 -14.53 32.73 -38.83
C SER A 501 -13.59 33.90 -39.17
N LEU A 502 -12.32 33.82 -38.75
CA LEU A 502 -11.28 34.79 -39.06
C LEU A 502 -10.98 34.85 -40.56
N GLY A 503 -10.93 33.69 -41.23
CA GLY A 503 -10.78 33.63 -42.69
C GLY A 503 -11.93 34.31 -43.43
N ARG A 504 -13.18 34.09 -43.02
CA ARG A 504 -14.34 34.76 -43.60
C ARG A 504 -14.33 36.27 -43.36
N TYR A 505 -13.97 36.67 -42.14
CA TYR A 505 -13.90 38.07 -41.77
C TYR A 505 -12.80 38.81 -42.55
N SER A 506 -11.63 38.18 -42.70
CA SER A 506 -10.55 38.66 -43.56
C SER A 506 -11.03 38.91 -44.99
N SER A 507 -11.72 37.95 -45.61
CA SER A 507 -12.28 38.14 -46.96
C SER A 507 -13.26 39.31 -47.03
N SER A 508 -14.12 39.49 -46.02
CA SER A 508 -15.07 40.60 -45.98
C SER A 508 -14.40 41.98 -45.80
N LEU A 509 -13.36 42.07 -44.97
CA LEU A 509 -12.58 43.30 -44.80
C LEU A 509 -11.86 43.68 -46.09
N PHE A 510 -11.35 42.66 -46.79
CA PHE A 510 -10.70 42.84 -48.09
C PHE A 510 -11.69 43.40 -49.13
N ASP A 511 -12.89 42.82 -49.23
CA ASP A 511 -13.92 43.27 -50.17
C ASP A 511 -14.46 44.68 -49.85
N THR A 512 -14.17 45.22 -48.66
CA THR A 512 -14.55 46.57 -48.21
C THR A 512 -13.37 47.57 -48.16
N HIS A 513 -12.26 47.27 -48.84
CA HIS A 513 -11.05 48.11 -48.95
C HIS A 513 -10.27 48.35 -47.64
N HIS A 514 -10.40 47.47 -46.63
CA HIS A 514 -9.62 47.50 -45.39
C HIS A 514 -8.48 46.45 -45.42
N GLU A 515 -7.56 46.59 -46.39
CA GLU A 515 -6.63 45.52 -46.80
C GLU A 515 -5.62 45.13 -45.70
N LEU A 516 -5.03 46.09 -44.99
CA LEU A 516 -4.07 45.82 -43.91
C LEU A 516 -4.71 45.03 -42.76
N GLU A 517 -5.95 45.37 -42.41
CA GLU A 517 -6.71 44.68 -41.37
C GLU A 517 -7.10 43.27 -41.82
N ALA A 518 -7.48 43.11 -43.10
CA ALA A 518 -7.75 41.81 -43.70
C ALA A 518 -6.52 40.88 -43.63
N PHE A 519 -5.31 41.39 -43.87
CA PHE A 519 -4.08 40.59 -43.81
C PHE A 519 -3.79 40.08 -42.39
N VAL A 520 -3.98 40.92 -41.38
CA VAL A 520 -3.78 40.53 -39.98
C VAL A 520 -4.72 39.38 -39.60
N GLU A 521 -5.98 39.44 -40.01
CA GLU A 521 -6.96 38.40 -39.71
C GLU A 521 -6.70 37.08 -40.47
N ALA A 522 -6.26 37.14 -41.72
CA ALA A 522 -5.86 35.95 -42.48
C ALA A 522 -4.65 35.23 -41.87
N ILE A 523 -3.64 35.99 -41.42
CA ILE A 523 -2.44 35.42 -40.77
C ILE A 523 -2.81 34.77 -39.43
N LYS A 524 -3.72 35.39 -38.65
CA LYS A 524 -4.25 34.78 -37.41
C LYS A 524 -4.95 33.45 -37.71
N ALA A 525 -5.81 33.40 -38.73
CA ALA A 525 -6.47 32.17 -39.17
C ALA A 525 -5.46 31.08 -39.60
N GLY A 526 -4.48 31.46 -40.43
CA GLY A 526 -3.43 30.56 -40.92
C GLY A 526 -2.55 29.98 -39.82
N LYS A 527 -2.21 30.77 -38.78
CA LYS A 527 -1.45 30.28 -37.61
C LYS A 527 -2.21 29.21 -36.83
N ILE A 528 -3.51 29.37 -36.66
CA ILE A 528 -4.35 28.37 -35.95
C ILE A 528 -4.43 27.08 -36.75
N LEU A 529 -4.66 27.16 -38.07
CA LEU A 529 -4.67 25.98 -38.94
C LEU A 529 -3.32 25.26 -38.95
N HIS A 530 -2.21 26.02 -39.04
CA HIS A 530 -0.86 25.46 -38.96
C HIS A 530 -0.62 24.75 -37.63
N LYS A 531 -1.01 25.34 -36.49
CA LYS A 531 -0.85 24.74 -35.14
C LYS A 531 -1.46 23.34 -35.08
N HIS A 532 -2.61 23.14 -35.70
CA HIS A 532 -3.34 21.86 -35.71
C HIS A 532 -3.10 20.99 -36.95
N LYS A 533 -2.19 21.38 -37.85
CA LYS A 533 -1.94 20.72 -39.14
C LYS A 533 -3.23 20.53 -39.97
N ALA A 534 -4.15 21.49 -39.87
CA ALA A 534 -5.43 21.49 -40.56
C ALA A 534 -5.36 22.37 -41.82
N THR A 535 -6.28 22.14 -42.75
CA THR A 535 -6.46 22.97 -43.96
C THR A 535 -7.92 23.39 -44.07
N ASP A 536 -8.15 24.64 -44.48
CA ASP A 536 -9.48 25.16 -44.80
C ASP A 536 -9.40 25.94 -46.12
N GLY A 537 -10.24 25.56 -47.09
CA GLY A 537 -10.22 26.13 -48.43
C GLY A 537 -10.56 27.62 -48.47
N GLN A 538 -11.40 28.12 -47.55
CA GLN A 538 -11.75 29.54 -47.48
C GLN A 538 -10.59 30.36 -46.92
N VAL A 539 -9.93 29.87 -45.87
CA VAL A 539 -8.74 30.52 -45.29
C VAL A 539 -7.58 30.50 -46.28
N ILE A 540 -7.35 29.38 -46.97
CA ILE A 540 -6.31 29.26 -48.00
C ILE A 540 -6.64 30.16 -49.19
N SER A 541 -7.90 30.23 -49.64
CA SER A 541 -8.32 31.13 -50.71
C SER A 541 -8.16 32.60 -50.32
N ALA A 542 -8.44 32.96 -49.07
CA ALA A 542 -8.19 34.32 -48.56
C ALA A 542 -6.69 34.62 -48.60
N LEU A 543 -5.84 33.74 -48.04
CA LEU A 543 -4.38 33.85 -48.09
C LEU A 543 -3.81 33.87 -49.52
N PHE A 544 -4.46 33.22 -50.48
CA PHE A 544 -4.01 33.17 -51.88
C PHE A 544 -4.45 34.41 -52.68
N LYS A 545 -5.67 34.90 -52.46
CA LYS A 545 -6.17 36.18 -53.02
C LYS A 545 -5.25 37.34 -52.62
N ILE A 546 -4.72 37.28 -51.39
CA ILE A 546 -3.74 38.21 -50.81
C ILE A 546 -2.38 38.22 -51.55
N VAL A 547 -1.93 37.08 -52.10
CA VAL A 547 -0.58 36.96 -52.71
C VAL A 547 -0.59 37.20 -54.22
N VAL A 548 -1.72 37.00 -54.89
CA VAL A 548 -1.80 36.93 -56.36
C VAL A 548 -2.25 38.24 -57.02
N GLU A 549 -3.03 39.08 -56.33
CA GLU A 549 -3.41 40.39 -56.87
C GLU A 549 -2.30 41.43 -56.66
N GLY A 550 -1.20 41.27 -57.40
CA GLY A 550 -0.08 42.22 -57.40
C GLY A 550 -0.51 43.60 -57.91
N ARG A 551 -0.34 44.63 -57.07
CA ARG A 551 -0.55 46.04 -57.45
C ARG A 551 0.55 46.96 -56.91
N GLU A 552 0.65 48.11 -57.59
CA GLU A 552 1.54 49.25 -57.36
C GLU A 552 1.85 49.46 -55.87
N TYR A 553 3.09 49.17 -55.47
CA TYR A 553 3.57 49.32 -54.08
C TYR A 553 3.81 50.79 -53.71
N ASN A 554 4.14 51.65 -54.68
CA ASN A 554 4.43 53.07 -54.44
C ASN A 554 4.29 53.92 -55.73
N ARG A 555 3.90 55.20 -55.59
CA ARG A 555 3.77 56.19 -56.68
C ARG A 555 4.53 57.47 -56.33
N LEU A 556 5.46 57.88 -57.18
CA LEU A 556 6.32 59.05 -56.95
C LEU A 556 5.82 60.25 -57.79
N GLU A 557 5.18 61.21 -57.13
CA GLU A 557 4.63 62.42 -57.77
C GLU A 557 5.43 63.66 -57.34
N GLY A 558 5.84 64.50 -58.30
CA GLY A 558 6.51 65.76 -57.97
C GLY A 558 7.31 66.45 -59.09
N HIS A 559 7.51 65.82 -60.24
CA HIS A 559 8.02 66.52 -61.43
C HIS A 559 6.92 67.34 -62.11
N ASP A 560 7.27 68.53 -62.60
CA ASP A 560 6.32 69.48 -63.21
C ASP A 560 6.16 69.26 -64.74
N ASN A 561 6.90 68.30 -65.29
CA ASN A 561 6.84 67.91 -66.70
C ASN A 561 7.21 66.42 -66.86
N TYR A 562 7.22 65.91 -68.11
CA TYR A 562 7.50 64.52 -68.41
C TYR A 562 8.82 64.04 -67.77
N VAL A 563 8.73 62.93 -67.02
CA VAL A 563 9.91 62.18 -66.57
C VAL A 563 10.49 61.44 -67.76
N ILE A 564 11.76 61.68 -68.07
CA ILE A 564 12.42 61.19 -69.29
C ILE A 564 13.28 59.95 -69.01
N SER A 565 13.95 59.92 -67.85
CA SER A 565 14.81 58.79 -67.48
C SER A 565 14.84 58.60 -65.96
N VAL A 566 15.00 57.35 -65.54
CA VAL A 566 15.14 56.96 -64.13
C VAL A 566 16.34 56.02 -63.95
N SER A 567 16.99 56.09 -62.79
CA SER A 567 18.13 55.24 -62.45
C SER A 567 18.11 54.90 -60.96
N PHE A 568 18.30 53.63 -60.62
CA PHE A 568 18.47 53.22 -59.23
C PHE A 568 19.91 53.41 -58.78
N SER A 569 20.10 53.78 -57.52
CA SER A 569 21.38 53.66 -56.85
C SER A 569 21.80 52.19 -56.73
N PRO A 570 23.11 51.88 -56.67
CA PRO A 570 23.60 50.50 -56.55
C PRO A 570 23.10 49.75 -55.31
N ASP A 571 22.75 50.47 -54.24
CA ASP A 571 22.19 49.88 -53.01
C ASP A 571 20.65 49.73 -53.05
N GLY A 572 20.00 50.19 -54.12
CA GLY A 572 18.56 50.10 -54.34
C GLY A 572 17.70 50.98 -53.43
N LYS A 573 18.30 51.82 -52.58
CA LYS A 573 17.56 52.65 -51.61
C LYS A 573 17.10 53.98 -52.18
N THR A 574 17.79 54.47 -53.21
CA THR A 574 17.51 55.76 -53.83
C THR A 574 17.21 55.58 -55.31
N LEU A 575 16.18 56.28 -55.78
CA LEU A 575 15.87 56.39 -57.20
C LEU A 575 16.16 57.83 -57.66
N ALA A 576 16.90 58.00 -58.75
CA ALA A 576 17.01 59.27 -59.44
C ALA A 576 16.02 59.31 -60.62
N SER A 577 15.32 60.42 -60.80
CA SER A 577 14.51 60.71 -61.97
C SER A 577 14.93 62.02 -62.60
N SER A 578 15.00 62.06 -63.92
CA SER A 578 15.29 63.26 -64.72
C SER A 578 14.07 63.64 -65.56
N SER A 579 13.87 64.94 -65.78
CA SER A 579 12.64 65.47 -66.35
C SER A 579 12.86 66.58 -67.36
N ALA A 580 11.84 66.79 -68.21
CA ALA A 580 11.71 67.92 -69.10
C ALA A 580 11.56 69.27 -68.37
N ASP A 581 11.36 69.26 -67.05
CA ASP A 581 11.34 70.47 -66.20
C ASP A 581 12.75 71.03 -65.88
N CYS A 582 13.78 70.50 -66.54
CA CYS A 582 15.20 70.87 -66.36
C CYS A 582 15.79 70.44 -65.01
N THR A 583 15.09 69.59 -64.24
CA THR A 583 15.54 69.11 -62.92
C THR A 583 15.78 67.60 -62.87
N ILE A 584 16.50 67.19 -61.84
CA ILE A 584 16.66 65.79 -61.44
C ILE A 584 16.18 65.66 -59.99
N LYS A 585 15.34 64.68 -59.68
CA LYS A 585 14.88 64.40 -58.30
C LYS A 585 15.44 63.07 -57.81
N LEU A 586 15.80 63.04 -56.54
CA LEU A 586 16.18 61.83 -55.81
C LEU A 586 15.02 61.44 -54.88
N TRP A 587 14.66 60.16 -54.87
CA TRP A 587 13.55 59.60 -54.11
C TRP A 587 14.01 58.50 -53.19
N ASP A 588 13.42 58.45 -52.01
CA ASP A 588 13.53 57.30 -51.11
C ASP A 588 12.55 56.22 -51.55
N VAL A 589 13.07 55.04 -51.88
CA VAL A 589 12.28 53.95 -52.51
C VAL A 589 11.25 53.36 -51.53
N GLU A 590 11.58 53.29 -50.25
CA GLU A 590 10.73 52.70 -49.21
C GLU A 590 9.57 53.62 -48.82
N THR A 591 9.85 54.92 -48.67
CA THR A 591 8.87 55.90 -48.19
C THR A 591 8.17 56.66 -49.31
N GLY A 592 8.71 56.63 -50.53
CA GLY A 592 8.20 57.36 -51.69
C GLY A 592 8.42 58.88 -51.63
N LYS A 593 9.21 59.37 -50.67
CA LYS A 593 9.44 60.80 -50.48
C LYS A 593 10.59 61.30 -51.34
N GLU A 594 10.45 62.53 -51.83
CA GLU A 594 11.55 63.24 -52.45
C GLU A 594 12.62 63.58 -51.40
N ILE A 595 13.85 63.13 -51.64
CA ILE A 595 15.03 63.41 -50.83
C ILE A 595 15.61 64.77 -51.23
N ARG A 596 15.74 65.02 -52.53
CA ARG A 596 16.40 66.22 -53.07
C ARG A 596 16.05 66.49 -54.52
N THR A 597 15.89 67.75 -54.89
CA THR A 597 15.93 68.23 -56.28
C THR A 597 17.32 68.80 -56.60
N LEU A 598 17.90 68.38 -57.73
CA LEU A 598 19.11 68.93 -58.32
C LEU A 598 18.70 69.87 -59.47
N THR A 599 19.12 71.13 -59.36
CA THR A 599 18.88 72.19 -60.35
C THR A 599 20.21 72.72 -60.86
N GLY A 600 20.27 73.08 -62.15
CA GLY A 600 21.49 73.65 -62.74
C GLY A 600 21.71 73.32 -64.22
N HIS A 601 20.86 72.50 -64.82
CA HIS A 601 20.72 72.42 -66.27
C HIS A 601 19.79 73.53 -66.77
N GLU A 602 20.09 74.08 -67.95
CA GLU A 602 19.33 75.19 -68.56
C GLU A 602 18.28 74.70 -69.58
N ASP A 603 18.22 73.38 -69.82
CA ASP A 603 17.28 72.73 -70.72
C ASP A 603 16.99 71.29 -70.22
N SER A 604 16.02 70.63 -70.86
CA SER A 604 15.52 69.28 -70.56
C SER A 604 16.63 68.25 -70.29
N VAL A 605 16.52 67.52 -69.18
CA VAL A 605 17.49 66.49 -68.78
C VAL A 605 17.04 65.15 -69.34
N SER A 606 17.76 64.66 -70.34
CA SER A 606 17.37 63.49 -71.13
C SER A 606 17.88 62.17 -70.56
N SER A 607 18.89 62.20 -69.69
CA SER A 607 19.47 61.00 -69.11
C SER A 607 20.04 61.27 -67.72
N VAL A 608 19.92 60.28 -66.84
CA VAL A 608 20.52 60.26 -65.51
C VAL A 608 21.06 58.86 -65.21
N SER A 609 22.24 58.78 -64.59
CA SER A 609 22.86 57.49 -64.23
C SER A 609 23.71 57.61 -62.97
N PHE A 610 23.56 56.64 -62.06
CA PHE A 610 24.44 56.51 -60.91
C PHE A 610 25.78 55.87 -61.28
N SER A 611 26.85 56.34 -60.64
CA SER A 611 28.12 55.63 -60.62
C SER A 611 27.98 54.31 -59.84
N PRO A 612 28.83 53.30 -60.12
CA PRO A 612 28.79 52.01 -59.42
C PRO A 612 29.01 52.10 -57.90
N ASP A 613 29.66 53.17 -57.40
CA ASP A 613 29.85 53.42 -55.98
C ASP A 613 28.70 54.22 -55.32
N GLY A 614 27.72 54.67 -56.10
CA GLY A 614 26.57 55.44 -55.65
C GLY A 614 26.87 56.88 -55.20
N LYS A 615 28.12 57.34 -55.33
CA LYS A 615 28.55 58.67 -54.85
C LYS A 615 28.41 59.78 -55.89
N THR A 616 28.37 59.43 -57.17
CA THR A 616 28.28 60.38 -58.28
C THR A 616 27.07 60.08 -59.14
N LEU A 617 26.35 61.12 -59.54
CA LEU A 617 25.30 61.04 -60.55
C LEU A 617 25.75 61.77 -61.81
N ALA A 618 25.66 61.14 -62.97
CA ALA A 618 25.89 61.79 -64.25
C ALA A 618 24.54 62.14 -64.89
N SER A 619 24.42 63.35 -65.43
CA SER A 619 23.26 63.77 -66.22
C SER A 619 23.63 64.42 -67.54
N GLY A 620 22.87 64.09 -68.58
CA GLY A 620 22.98 64.70 -69.91
C GLY A 620 21.74 65.54 -70.21
N SER A 621 21.95 66.77 -70.69
CA SER A 621 20.87 67.71 -71.01
C SER A 621 20.97 68.23 -72.45
N SER A 622 19.82 68.68 -72.97
CA SER A 622 19.73 69.44 -74.23
C SER A 622 20.49 70.78 -74.19
N ASP A 623 20.92 71.26 -73.01
CA ASP A 623 21.76 72.45 -72.84
C ASP A 623 23.20 72.26 -73.37
N LYS A 624 23.47 71.11 -74.00
CA LYS A 624 24.76 70.69 -74.57
C LYS A 624 25.82 70.42 -73.51
N THR A 625 25.43 70.24 -72.25
CA THR A 625 26.34 69.91 -71.16
C THR A 625 26.05 68.54 -70.55
N ILE A 626 27.11 67.93 -70.01
CA ILE A 626 27.03 66.81 -69.08
C ILE A 626 27.44 67.36 -67.71
N LYS A 627 26.63 67.11 -66.68
CA LYS A 627 26.96 67.48 -65.31
C LYS A 627 27.18 66.24 -64.47
N LEU A 628 28.24 66.27 -63.67
CA LEU A 628 28.49 65.28 -62.63
C LEU A 628 28.09 65.90 -61.30
N TRP A 629 27.19 65.23 -60.59
CA TRP A 629 26.70 65.63 -59.29
C TRP A 629 27.35 64.75 -58.25
N ASP A 630 28.11 65.37 -57.35
CA ASP A 630 28.55 64.71 -56.15
C ASP A 630 27.38 64.65 -55.15
N ILE A 631 26.93 63.43 -54.89
CA ILE A 631 25.83 63.12 -53.98
C ILE A 631 26.34 62.30 -52.78
N GLY A 632 27.67 62.19 -52.62
CA GLY A 632 28.30 61.53 -51.50
C GLY A 632 28.07 62.27 -50.18
N LEU A 633 27.97 61.48 -49.09
CA LEU A 633 27.81 61.99 -47.73
C LEU A 633 28.90 63.03 -47.37
N ASP A 634 30.14 62.81 -47.81
CA ASP A 634 31.27 63.70 -47.53
C ASP A 634 31.11 65.10 -48.16
N SER A 635 30.50 65.18 -49.34
CA SER A 635 30.25 66.44 -50.06
C SER A 635 29.08 67.22 -49.45
N LEU A 636 28.03 66.49 -49.07
CA LEU A 636 26.88 67.03 -48.32
C LEU A 636 27.33 67.61 -46.97
N MET A 637 28.21 66.89 -46.26
CA MET A 637 28.82 67.35 -45.01
C MET A 637 29.68 68.60 -45.25
N LYS A 638 30.48 68.63 -46.32
CA LYS A 638 31.32 69.81 -46.66
C LYS A 638 30.48 71.07 -46.95
N LEU A 639 29.39 70.95 -47.71
CA LEU A 639 28.48 72.06 -48.02
C LEU A 639 27.67 72.54 -46.81
N SER A 640 27.21 71.62 -45.95
CA SER A 640 26.55 72.00 -44.71
C SER A 640 27.53 72.71 -43.77
N TRP A 641 28.80 72.32 -43.77
CA TRP A 641 29.83 72.88 -42.88
C TRP A 641 30.26 74.27 -43.29
N ASP A 642 30.45 74.55 -44.58
CA ASP A 642 30.78 75.92 -45.03
C ASP A 642 29.67 76.92 -44.67
N ARG A 643 28.41 76.48 -44.63
CA ARG A 643 27.28 77.31 -44.18
C ARG A 643 27.25 77.57 -42.68
N VAL A 644 27.67 76.60 -41.87
CA VAL A 644 27.51 76.64 -40.41
C VAL A 644 28.81 77.02 -39.69
N ARG A 645 29.96 77.00 -40.37
CA ARG A 645 31.29 77.34 -39.84
C ARG A 645 31.34 78.72 -39.14
N ASN A 646 30.79 79.76 -39.77
CA ASN A 646 30.76 81.10 -39.17
C ASN A 646 29.86 81.15 -37.92
N TYR A 647 28.76 80.41 -37.93
CA TYR A 647 27.87 80.32 -36.78
C TYR A 647 28.54 79.61 -35.60
N LEU A 648 29.22 78.49 -35.84
CA LEU A 648 29.92 77.74 -34.79
C LEU A 648 31.13 78.50 -34.24
N THR A 649 31.86 79.25 -35.08
CA THR A 649 33.09 79.95 -34.68
C THR A 649 32.82 81.21 -33.84
N TYR A 650 31.77 81.97 -34.17
CA TYR A 650 31.57 83.32 -33.62
C TYR A 650 30.38 83.44 -32.66
N ASN A 651 29.56 82.41 -32.48
CA ASN A 651 28.43 82.46 -31.55
C ASN A 651 28.86 82.09 -30.11
N PRO A 652 28.73 83.01 -29.13
CA PRO A 652 29.14 82.77 -27.75
C PRO A 652 28.27 81.73 -27.01
N ASN A 653 27.11 81.36 -27.55
CA ASN A 653 26.20 80.37 -26.97
C ASN A 653 26.46 78.93 -27.45
N VAL A 654 27.49 78.70 -28.26
CA VAL A 654 27.89 77.37 -28.75
C VAL A 654 28.97 76.79 -27.84
N SER A 655 28.80 75.52 -27.44
CA SER A 655 29.70 74.81 -26.52
C SER A 655 31.10 74.60 -27.13
N GLU A 656 32.13 74.52 -26.28
CA GLU A 656 33.52 74.38 -26.75
C GLU A 656 33.73 73.10 -27.59
N SER A 657 33.05 72.00 -27.28
CA SER A 657 33.11 70.76 -28.07
C SER A 657 32.48 70.92 -29.46
N ASP A 658 31.40 71.69 -29.57
CA ASP A 658 30.68 71.90 -30.83
C ASP A 658 31.45 72.85 -31.77
N ARG A 659 32.37 73.66 -31.24
CA ARG A 659 33.28 74.50 -32.03
C ARG A 659 34.27 73.67 -32.85
N HIS A 660 34.59 72.47 -32.39
CA HIS A 660 35.52 71.53 -33.04
C HIS A 660 34.82 70.49 -33.94
N LEU A 661 33.50 70.56 -34.13
CA LEU A 661 32.74 69.63 -35.00
C LEU A 661 33.20 69.63 -36.46
N CYS A 662 33.91 70.68 -36.89
CA CYS A 662 34.44 70.81 -38.24
C CYS A 662 35.90 70.34 -38.40
N ASP A 663 36.55 69.87 -37.34
CA ASP A 663 37.95 69.44 -37.38
C ASP A 663 38.07 68.04 -38.01
N GLY A 664 38.97 67.90 -39.01
CA GLY A 664 39.27 66.60 -39.66
C GLY A 664 38.43 66.24 -40.89
N ILE A 665 37.51 67.11 -41.33
CA ILE A 665 36.70 66.89 -42.53
C ILE A 665 37.32 67.66 -43.71
N GLY A 666 37.95 66.94 -44.65
CA GLY A 666 38.61 67.50 -45.83
C GLY A 666 40.15 67.52 -45.80
N THR A 667 40.80 66.91 -44.80
CA THR A 667 42.24 66.63 -44.86
C THR A 667 42.46 65.35 -45.67
N GLU A 668 42.89 65.51 -46.92
CA GLU A 668 43.40 64.43 -47.75
C GLU A 668 44.65 63.80 -47.10
N LYS A 669 44.72 62.48 -47.17
CA LYS A 669 45.97 61.77 -47.38
C LYS A 669 45.90 61.07 -48.73
#